data_AF-E4ZK93-F1
#
_entry.id   AF-E4ZK93-F1
#
_cell.length_a   1.000
_cell.length_b   1.000
_cell.length_c   1.000
_cell.angle_alpha   90.00
_cell.angle_beta   90.00
_cell.angle_gamma   90.00
#
_symmetry.space_group_name_H-M   'P 1'
#
loop_
_entity.id
_entity.type
_entity.pdbx_description
1 polymer ?
#
loop_
_entity_poly.entity_id
_entity_poly.type
_entity_poly.pdbx_seq_one_letter_code
_entity_poly.pdbx_strand_id
1 'polypeptide(L)'
;MRLAIVTAATLLANVAQTSSLIPPVLPLIVRNPYLSTWLQNAREEPWSKWPTFWTGSEVGFSVLASLPDTNEIYPLLGRPQDSLQPESNEYLTTASHSYAIVYPKYKGAKYDASTTNLTYSIGAPEKLAGVKDLDITLSFHSPITPTSTLRQAIPAAYLSIHVQGSFDVSLYVDMNGQWVSGKRDSLIEWDMNEQATAQGLKTWSVKRQVEQIFTETNDQAEWGQLHFTGPADARHECGTSALLRQRFARTGTLQNEVDTKFRAVMDEEPVFAFAKKFTLANATSTSTGSSVDSSVLFTIAHTQDPVTQYASARGLTLMRPLWESWFPTLEKLVQFHYGDFSTSVSLASNYSEQLRIDAYQSGSTNYVDIVALSARQVMGATSFSGTPENPLLFLKEISSNGNCQTVDVIFPAFPFFLYTQPRWLAFLLEPLLEHQLSGQYPNKYSMHDLGTHFPNLTGHADGRDEYMPVEECGDMLIMGLALVNSLTYNNDAEAQSVWSSVGNDAPQRATGTTEKPFALTSIGSHNDIDYIDETWGGGTKGVEQAKAWLEGSYELWKQWTGYLVEDALEPHNQLCTDDFAGWLPLQTNLALKGIIGIKAFSELALLLDRPGDAKHYKNISEVYIKKWEAFGMSRDGSHAKLAYDWYGSWTTLYSLYADAVLCFHPTITNASSLPIASVFPPTSREEQQSLSSHGGRSLITHDFIPHSIYKKQSSWYSAVMQKFGLPLDSRHLYTKSDWEFEAAAVASESTRKEILDRVARWINETSTDRALTDLYDTERDGGFPEAHFFARPVVGGHFAFLTLERACGNGKTTKNAEDVEQSTRLEL
;
A
#
# COMPACT_ATOMS: atom_id res chain seq x y z
N MET A 1 -15.32 -18.84 27.92
CA MET A 1 -14.85 -17.53 27.42
C MET A 1 -13.33 -17.31 27.59
N ARG A 2 -12.66 -17.74 28.69
CA ARG A 2 -11.19 -17.59 28.85
C ARG A 2 -10.32 -18.58 28.06
N LEU A 3 -10.88 -19.67 27.53
CA LEU A 3 -10.12 -20.71 26.83
C LEU A 3 -9.99 -20.47 25.31
N ALA A 4 -10.77 -19.57 24.72
CA ALA A 4 -10.75 -19.26 23.29
C ALA A 4 -9.69 -18.20 22.90
N ILE A 5 -9.23 -17.40 23.87
CA ILE A 5 -8.28 -16.29 23.63
C ILE A 5 -6.84 -16.82 23.51
N VAL A 6 -6.49 -17.89 24.23
CA VAL A 6 -5.13 -18.46 24.21
C VAL A 6 -4.87 -19.33 22.97
N THR A 7 -5.90 -19.96 22.41
CA THR A 7 -5.79 -20.77 21.19
C THR A 7 -5.81 -19.95 19.90
N ALA A 8 -6.35 -18.72 19.90
CA ALA A 8 -6.30 -17.85 18.73
C ALA A 8 -4.91 -17.23 18.50
N ALA A 9 -4.18 -16.88 19.57
CA ALA A 9 -2.85 -16.29 19.46
C ALA A 9 -1.77 -17.27 18.95
N THR A 10 -1.94 -18.57 19.21
CA THR A 10 -1.01 -19.64 18.78
C THR A 10 -1.19 -20.02 17.31
N LEU A 11 -2.37 -19.78 16.71
CA LEU A 11 -2.61 -19.97 15.27
C LEU A 11 -2.20 -18.75 14.44
N LEU A 12 -2.21 -17.55 15.00
CA LEU A 12 -1.89 -16.31 14.27
C LEU A 12 -0.38 -16.10 14.02
N ALA A 13 0.50 -16.78 14.76
CA ALA A 13 1.95 -16.75 14.50
C ALA A 13 2.38 -17.59 13.28
N ASN A 14 1.48 -18.41 12.69
CA ASN A 14 1.83 -19.41 11.67
C ASN A 14 1.22 -19.17 10.27
N VAL A 15 0.62 -18.01 9.98
CA VAL A 15 -0.02 -17.76 8.66
C VAL A 15 0.68 -16.66 7.84
N ALA A 16 1.97 -16.42 8.08
CA ALA A 16 2.82 -15.83 7.04
C ALA A 16 3.52 -16.99 6.33
N GLN A 17 2.97 -17.44 5.19
CA GLN A 17 3.64 -18.44 4.36
C GLN A 17 5.00 -17.89 3.91
N THR A 18 5.99 -18.77 3.73
CA THR A 18 7.39 -18.35 3.63
C THR A 18 7.66 -17.51 2.37
N SER A 19 7.75 -16.19 2.50
CA SER A 19 8.29 -15.34 1.43
C SER A 19 9.66 -15.84 0.99
N SER A 20 9.93 -15.74 -0.31
CA SER A 20 11.09 -16.32 -0.99
C SER A 20 12.11 -15.27 -1.44
N LEU A 21 11.65 -14.09 -1.86
CA LEU A 21 12.51 -12.97 -2.22
C LEU A 21 13.11 -12.30 -0.98
N ILE A 22 14.35 -11.83 -1.13
CA ILE A 22 15.17 -11.18 -0.09
C ILE A 22 15.36 -9.68 -0.42
N PRO A 23 14.31 -8.86 -0.31
CA PRO A 23 14.41 -7.43 -0.60
C PRO A 23 15.42 -6.75 0.34
N PRO A 24 16.08 -5.68 -0.11
CA PRO A 24 17.05 -4.95 0.72
C PRO A 24 16.38 -4.18 1.86
N VAL A 25 15.10 -3.81 1.72
CA VAL A 25 14.33 -3.07 2.72
C VAL A 25 12.96 -3.71 2.92
N LEU A 26 12.51 -3.83 4.17
CA LEU A 26 11.19 -4.37 4.51
C LEU A 26 10.33 -3.34 5.26
N PRO A 27 9.01 -3.28 5.01
CA PRO A 27 8.13 -2.41 5.79
C PRO A 27 7.95 -2.97 7.20
N LEU A 28 8.19 -2.15 8.24
CA LEU A 28 7.86 -2.51 9.62
C LEU A 28 6.47 -1.97 9.97
N ILE A 29 6.35 -0.64 10.08
CA ILE A 29 5.12 0.07 10.44
C ILE A 29 4.80 1.07 9.33
N VAL A 30 3.90 0.71 8.42
CA VAL A 30 3.56 1.54 7.24
C VAL A 30 2.05 1.61 7.10
N ARG A 31 1.46 2.77 7.42
CA ARG A 31 0.01 3.00 7.47
C ARG A 31 -0.45 4.22 6.67
N ASN A 32 0.33 5.29 6.72
CA ASN A 32 0.09 6.55 6.04
C ASN A 32 1.44 7.30 5.86
N PRO A 33 1.47 8.50 5.23
CA PRO A 33 2.73 9.20 4.93
C PRO A 33 3.62 9.49 6.13
N TYR A 34 3.04 9.65 7.33
CA TYR A 34 3.74 10.04 8.56
C TYR A 34 3.94 8.91 9.56
N LEU A 35 3.32 7.75 9.34
CA LEU A 35 3.52 6.51 10.08
C LEU A 35 4.10 5.48 9.10
N SER A 36 5.39 5.64 8.81
CA SER A 36 6.11 4.96 7.74
C SER A 36 7.55 4.66 8.15
N THR A 37 7.74 3.52 8.83
CA THR A 37 9.00 3.04 9.37
C THR A 37 9.38 1.71 8.73
N TRP A 38 10.63 1.61 8.27
CA TRP A 38 11.15 0.53 7.45
C TRP A 38 12.42 -0.06 8.07
N LEU A 39 12.65 -1.35 7.81
CA LEU A 39 13.89 -2.05 8.13
C LEU A 39 14.83 -1.94 6.93
N GLN A 40 15.82 -1.05 7.03
CA GLN A 40 16.97 -1.03 6.11
C GLN A 40 17.90 -2.21 6.34
N ASN A 41 18.74 -2.53 5.36
CA ASN A 41 19.65 -3.68 5.40
C ASN A 41 18.91 -4.98 5.80
N ALA A 42 17.71 -5.21 5.27
CA ALA A 42 16.87 -6.36 5.64
C ALA A 42 17.49 -7.74 5.29
N ARG A 43 18.60 -7.75 4.53
CA ARG A 43 19.43 -8.94 4.25
C ARG A 43 20.46 -9.23 5.34
N GLU A 44 20.68 -8.28 6.26
CA GLU A 44 21.57 -8.39 7.43
C GLU A 44 20.77 -8.61 8.72
N GLU A 45 21.46 -8.65 9.86
CA GLU A 45 20.82 -8.75 11.16
C GLU A 45 20.08 -7.44 11.53
N PRO A 46 18.82 -7.49 12.05
CA PRO A 46 18.02 -6.29 12.31
C PRO A 46 18.55 -5.33 13.38
N TRP A 47 19.64 -5.70 14.07
CA TRP A 47 20.35 -4.84 15.01
C TRP A 47 21.61 -4.16 14.41
N SER A 48 21.89 -4.35 13.12
CA SER A 48 23.03 -3.74 12.44
C SER A 48 22.80 -2.26 12.12
N LYS A 49 21.54 -1.83 11.99
CA LYS A 49 21.11 -0.47 11.64
C LYS A 49 19.86 -0.05 12.41
N TRP A 50 19.67 1.26 12.55
CA TRP A 50 18.40 1.79 13.04
C TRP A 50 17.32 1.63 11.97
N PRO A 51 16.05 1.34 12.34
CA PRO A 51 14.94 1.53 11.44
C PRO A 51 14.90 2.95 10.90
N THR A 52 14.33 3.14 9.72
CA THR A 52 14.30 4.45 9.07
C THR A 52 12.90 4.87 8.70
N PHE A 53 12.67 6.17 8.69
CA PHE A 53 11.57 6.76 7.94
C PHE A 53 11.77 6.50 6.44
N TRP A 54 10.72 6.63 5.63
CA TRP A 54 10.81 6.32 4.20
C TRP A 54 11.86 7.15 3.44
N THR A 55 12.19 8.37 3.91
CA THR A 55 13.27 9.21 3.34
C THR A 55 14.68 8.62 3.55
N GLY A 56 14.80 7.61 4.40
CA GLY A 56 16.05 7.00 4.83
C GLY A 56 16.67 7.62 6.08
N SER A 57 16.00 8.60 6.70
CA SER A 57 16.39 9.13 8.01
C SER A 57 16.17 8.11 9.11
N GLU A 58 17.20 7.83 9.92
CA GLU A 58 17.09 6.91 11.07
C GLU A 58 16.10 7.43 12.10
N VAL A 59 15.32 6.51 12.67
CA VAL A 59 14.32 6.77 13.70
C VAL A 59 14.60 5.84 14.89
N GLY A 60 14.63 6.41 16.10
CA GLY A 60 14.82 5.62 17.31
C GLY A 60 13.67 4.67 17.56
N PHE A 61 13.92 3.38 17.35
CA PHE A 61 13.03 2.28 17.65
C PHE A 61 13.89 1.04 17.93
N SER A 62 13.91 0.58 19.19
CA SER A 62 14.75 -0.54 19.58
C SER A 62 14.02 -1.62 20.34
N VAL A 63 14.57 -2.84 20.25
CA VAL A 63 14.15 -3.98 21.06
C VAL A 63 15.38 -4.67 21.65
N LEU A 64 15.36 -4.90 22.96
CA LEU A 64 16.37 -5.64 23.72
C LEU A 64 15.72 -6.84 24.42
N ALA A 65 16.45 -7.95 24.53
CA ALA A 65 16.10 -9.07 25.39
C ALA A 65 17.19 -9.29 26.46
N SER A 66 16.78 -9.55 27.70
CA SER A 66 17.67 -9.84 28.82
C SER A 66 17.36 -11.21 29.41
N LEU A 67 18.41 -12.00 29.66
CA LEU A 67 18.31 -13.25 30.39
C LEU A 67 18.67 -13.03 31.87
N PRO A 68 17.71 -13.16 32.80
CA PRO A 68 17.94 -12.90 34.22
C PRO A 68 19.01 -13.81 34.86
N ASP A 69 19.18 -15.03 34.35
CA ASP A 69 20.07 -16.05 34.95
C ASP A 69 21.55 -15.88 34.58
N THR A 70 21.82 -15.25 33.42
CA THR A 70 23.17 -15.07 32.87
C THR A 70 23.63 -13.61 32.88
N ASN A 71 22.71 -12.66 33.10
CA ASN A 71 22.91 -11.24 32.88
C ASN A 71 23.38 -10.93 31.45
N GLU A 72 22.93 -11.71 30.47
CA GLU A 72 23.20 -11.43 29.07
C GLU A 72 22.11 -10.52 28.49
N ILE A 73 22.52 -9.61 27.62
CA ILE A 73 21.64 -8.68 26.90
C ILE A 73 21.82 -8.89 25.39
N TYR A 74 20.71 -8.99 24.69
CA TYR A 74 20.62 -9.33 23.28
C TYR A 74 19.89 -8.21 22.52
N PRO A 75 20.55 -7.49 21.59
CA PRO A 75 19.85 -6.58 20.70
C PRO A 75 19.06 -7.37 19.65
N LEU A 76 17.79 -7.01 19.47
CA LEU A 76 16.90 -7.65 18.50
C LEU A 76 16.56 -6.72 17.33
N LEU A 77 16.39 -5.42 17.58
CA LEU A 77 16.06 -4.40 16.57
C LEU A 77 16.76 -3.09 16.89
N GLY A 78 17.24 -2.39 15.86
CA GLY A 78 17.89 -1.08 15.98
C GLY A 78 19.31 -1.19 16.51
N ARG A 79 19.90 -0.08 16.99
CA ARG A 79 21.25 -0.13 17.59
C ARG A 79 21.30 0.22 19.08
N PRO A 80 20.44 -0.34 19.94
CA PRO A 80 20.45 -0.02 21.36
C PRO A 80 21.77 -0.40 22.06
N GLN A 81 22.53 -1.36 21.51
CA GLN A 81 23.84 -1.77 22.01
C GLN A 81 24.89 -0.65 21.99
N ASP A 82 24.74 0.35 21.11
CA ASP A 82 25.65 1.50 21.05
C ASP A 82 25.61 2.32 22.34
N SER A 83 24.49 2.28 23.08
CA SER A 83 24.33 2.95 24.37
C SER A 83 24.72 2.08 25.58
N LEU A 84 25.05 0.79 25.35
CA LEU A 84 25.38 -0.17 26.40
C LEU A 84 26.88 -0.24 26.73
N GLN A 85 27.74 0.30 25.86
CA GLN A 85 29.17 0.43 26.09
C GLN A 85 29.48 1.77 26.79
N PRO A 86 30.47 1.86 27.68
CA PRO A 86 30.91 3.14 28.20
C PRO A 86 31.56 3.95 27.07
N GLU A 87 31.32 5.26 27.05
CA GLU A 87 32.23 6.17 26.35
C GLU A 87 33.66 5.87 26.80
N SER A 88 34.58 5.75 25.85
CA SER A 88 36.01 5.57 26.08
C SER A 88 36.59 6.82 26.73
N ASN A 89 36.21 7.11 27.98
CA ASN A 89 36.90 8.07 28.82
C ASN A 89 37.95 7.27 29.59
N GLU A 90 39.20 7.50 29.19
CA GLU A 90 40.44 6.81 29.59
C GLU A 90 40.76 6.85 31.10
N TYR A 91 39.82 7.31 31.94
CA TYR A 91 40.02 7.52 33.38
C TYR A 91 39.02 6.80 34.31
N LEU A 92 38.09 5.99 33.79
CA LEU A 92 37.15 5.19 34.60
C LEU A 92 37.15 3.71 34.22
N THR A 93 38.34 3.11 34.12
CA THR A 93 38.49 1.65 33.93
C THR A 93 38.39 0.89 35.25
N THR A 94 37.22 0.85 35.91
CA THR A 94 36.99 -0.08 37.05
C THR A 94 35.56 -0.59 37.23
N ALA A 95 34.55 -0.15 36.48
CA ALA A 95 33.23 -0.76 36.57
C ALA A 95 33.19 -2.04 35.70
N SER A 96 33.38 -3.22 36.31
CA SER A 96 33.01 -4.47 35.65
C SER A 96 31.52 -4.41 35.34
N HIS A 97 31.13 -4.39 34.05
CA HIS A 97 29.72 -4.46 33.68
C HIS A 97 29.09 -5.68 34.34
N SER A 98 27.95 -5.50 35.00
CA SER A 98 27.21 -6.62 35.60
C SER A 98 26.43 -7.43 34.55
N TYR A 99 26.61 -7.12 33.25
CA TYR A 99 25.99 -7.78 32.13
C TYR A 99 26.96 -7.98 30.97
N ALA A 100 26.66 -8.93 30.08
CA ALA A 100 27.40 -9.20 28.85
C ALA A 100 26.53 -8.94 27.62
N ILE A 101 27.04 -8.20 26.62
CA ILE A 101 26.36 -7.99 25.34
C ILE A 101 26.63 -9.21 24.46
N VAL A 102 25.57 -9.92 24.08
CA VAL A 102 25.61 -11.13 23.25
C VAL A 102 24.64 -10.95 22.08
N TYR A 103 24.87 -11.67 20.97
CA TYR A 103 24.03 -11.57 19.78
C TYR A 103 23.24 -12.86 19.58
N PRO A 104 21.92 -12.79 19.32
CA PRO A 104 21.11 -13.97 19.09
C PRO A 104 21.41 -14.54 17.69
N LYS A 105 20.99 -15.78 17.43
CA LYS A 105 20.97 -16.31 16.06
C LYS A 105 19.73 -15.77 15.34
N TYR A 106 19.93 -14.85 14.39
CA TYR A 106 18.86 -14.40 13.51
C TYR A 106 18.47 -15.50 12.52
N LYS A 107 17.18 -15.86 12.46
CA LYS A 107 16.63 -16.89 11.57
C LYS A 107 16.11 -16.31 10.23
N GLY A 108 16.15 -14.99 10.05
CA GLY A 108 15.68 -14.30 8.86
C GLY A 108 14.31 -13.63 9.03
N ALA A 109 13.92 -12.85 8.03
CA ALA A 109 12.62 -12.19 7.95
C ALA A 109 11.63 -13.03 7.12
N LYS A 110 10.35 -12.94 7.46
CA LYS A 110 9.22 -13.36 6.62
C LYS A 110 8.20 -12.25 6.52
N TYR A 111 7.55 -12.10 5.37
CA TYR A 111 6.60 -11.02 5.16
C TYR A 111 5.44 -11.44 4.27
N ASP A 112 4.32 -10.75 4.44
CA ASP A 112 3.16 -10.75 3.56
C ASP A 112 2.69 -9.30 3.33
N ALA A 113 1.53 -9.14 2.70
CA ALA A 113 0.96 -7.83 2.37
C ALA A 113 0.57 -6.96 3.57
N SER A 114 0.60 -7.49 4.80
CA SER A 114 0.23 -6.78 6.03
C SER A 114 1.21 -6.99 7.19
N THR A 115 2.06 -8.03 7.14
CA THR A 115 2.91 -8.44 8.27
C THR A 115 4.38 -8.57 7.89
N THR A 116 5.27 -8.23 8.81
CA THR A 116 6.69 -8.61 8.77
C THR A 116 7.11 -9.24 10.09
N ASN A 117 7.68 -10.44 10.01
CA ASN A 117 8.16 -11.23 11.13
C ASN A 117 9.68 -11.28 11.10
N LEU A 118 10.31 -10.98 12.23
CA LEU A 118 11.75 -11.14 12.46
C LEU A 118 11.93 -12.20 13.56
N THR A 119 12.56 -13.33 13.23
CA THR A 119 12.69 -14.45 14.18
C THR A 119 14.13 -14.65 14.63
N TYR A 120 14.30 -14.92 15.93
CA TYR A 120 15.58 -15.07 16.61
C TYR A 120 15.59 -16.34 17.44
N SER A 121 16.78 -16.86 17.71
CA SER A 121 17.00 -17.97 18.62
C SER A 121 18.13 -17.65 19.59
N ILE A 122 17.88 -17.85 20.88
CA ILE A 122 18.83 -17.62 21.98
C ILE A 122 19.13 -18.96 22.64
N GLY A 123 20.42 -19.32 22.71
CA GLY A 123 20.87 -20.58 23.29
C GLY A 123 20.51 -20.70 24.77
N ALA A 124 20.19 -21.91 25.22
CA ALA A 124 19.96 -22.15 26.64
C ALA A 124 21.24 -21.85 27.47
N PRO A 125 21.11 -21.19 28.64
CA PRO A 125 22.23 -20.99 29.56
C PRO A 125 22.96 -22.29 29.90
N GLU A 126 24.28 -22.25 30.13
CA GLU A 126 25.09 -23.46 30.45
C GLU A 126 24.52 -24.27 31.63
N LYS A 127 23.92 -23.59 32.61
CA LYS A 127 23.26 -24.21 33.78
C LYS A 127 22.01 -25.03 33.42
N LEU A 128 21.48 -24.84 32.22
CA LEU A 128 20.31 -25.49 31.64
C LEU A 128 20.71 -26.34 30.41
N ALA A 129 21.88 -26.98 30.44
CA ALA A 129 22.37 -27.83 29.36
C ALA A 129 21.35 -28.92 28.98
N GLY A 130 21.05 -29.05 27.68
CA GLY A 130 20.07 -30.00 27.14
C GLY A 130 18.64 -29.47 27.05
N VAL A 131 18.40 -28.22 27.46
CA VAL A 131 17.14 -27.50 27.27
C VAL A 131 17.08 -26.88 25.87
N LYS A 132 15.88 -26.78 25.28
CA LYS A 132 15.67 -26.19 23.95
C LYS A 132 15.92 -24.67 23.99
N ASP A 133 16.50 -24.15 22.90
CA ASP A 133 16.68 -22.71 22.68
C ASP A 133 15.36 -21.93 22.83
N LEU A 134 15.49 -20.67 23.24
CA LEU A 134 14.40 -19.70 23.30
C LEU A 134 14.25 -19.03 21.94
N ASP A 135 13.08 -19.19 21.33
CA ASP A 135 12.73 -18.50 20.09
C ASP A 135 11.93 -17.24 20.41
N ILE A 136 12.32 -16.12 19.79
CA ILE A 136 11.62 -14.83 19.88
C ILE A 136 11.24 -14.42 18.46
N THR A 137 9.98 -14.04 18.23
CA THR A 137 9.53 -13.47 16.95
C THR A 137 8.93 -12.09 17.20
N LEU A 138 9.49 -11.08 16.54
CA LEU A 138 8.92 -9.73 16.47
C LEU A 138 8.02 -9.67 15.23
N SER A 139 6.72 -9.48 15.43
CA SER A 139 5.72 -9.41 14.37
C SER A 139 5.16 -7.99 14.28
N PHE A 140 5.50 -7.31 13.19
CA PHE A 140 5.02 -5.98 12.86
C PHE A 140 3.82 -6.10 11.94
N HIS A 141 2.65 -5.65 12.41
CA HIS A 141 1.42 -5.69 11.63
C HIS A 141 1.00 -4.29 11.24
N SER A 142 0.84 -4.07 9.95
CA SER A 142 0.20 -2.90 9.35
C SER A 142 -1.02 -3.36 8.53
N PRO A 143 -2.15 -3.69 9.19
CA PRO A 143 -3.25 -4.44 8.58
C PRO A 143 -3.89 -3.73 7.37
N ILE A 144 -3.95 -4.36 6.20
CA ILE A 144 -4.76 -3.88 5.08
C ILE A 144 -6.14 -4.52 5.17
N THR A 145 -7.18 -3.72 5.39
CA THR A 145 -8.54 -4.20 5.66
C THR A 145 -9.54 -3.67 4.63
N PRO A 146 -9.57 -4.23 3.41
CA PRO A 146 -10.41 -3.70 2.32
C PRO A 146 -11.91 -3.78 2.59
N THR A 147 -12.34 -4.66 3.50
CA THR A 147 -13.74 -4.81 3.92
C THR A 147 -14.15 -3.83 5.02
N SER A 148 -13.24 -3.02 5.57
CA SER A 148 -13.51 -2.07 6.66
C SER A 148 -12.71 -0.78 6.47
N THR A 149 -13.34 0.23 5.84
CA THR A 149 -12.74 1.55 5.65
C THR A 149 -12.47 2.23 6.99
N LEU A 150 -13.31 2.00 8.01
CA LEU A 150 -13.06 2.50 9.37
C LEU A 150 -11.69 2.04 9.89
N ARG A 151 -11.41 0.72 9.85
CA ARG A 151 -10.14 0.17 10.34
C ARG A 151 -8.97 0.64 9.49
N GLN A 152 -9.17 0.72 8.18
CA GLN A 152 -8.14 1.21 7.27
C GLN A 152 -7.79 2.69 7.55
N ALA A 153 -8.77 3.52 7.95
CA ALA A 153 -8.59 4.93 8.26
C ALA A 153 -7.83 5.20 9.57
N ILE A 154 -7.66 4.21 10.46
CA ILE A 154 -6.91 4.36 11.70
C ILE A 154 -5.40 4.38 11.39
N PRO A 155 -4.67 5.47 11.71
CA PRO A 155 -3.23 5.59 11.47
C PRO A 155 -2.45 4.90 12.60
N ALA A 156 -2.64 3.59 12.73
CA ALA A 156 -2.03 2.79 13.77
C ALA A 156 -1.64 1.38 13.30
N ALA A 157 -0.61 0.83 13.94
CA ALA A 157 -0.03 -0.48 13.67
C ALA A 157 0.17 -1.25 14.99
N TYR A 158 0.58 -2.50 14.89
CA TYR A 158 0.82 -3.39 16.02
C TYR A 158 2.25 -3.94 15.98
N LEU A 159 2.82 -4.15 17.16
CA LEU A 159 3.99 -4.98 17.40
C LEU A 159 3.56 -6.08 18.38
N SER A 160 3.41 -7.32 17.92
CA SER A 160 3.33 -8.47 18.81
C SER A 160 4.70 -9.12 18.94
N ILE A 161 5.07 -9.48 20.16
CA ILE A 161 6.30 -10.23 20.40
C ILE A 161 5.93 -11.59 20.97
N HIS A 162 6.25 -12.63 20.21
CA HIS A 162 6.02 -14.02 20.58
C HIS A 162 7.31 -14.62 21.15
N VAL A 163 7.19 -15.34 22.26
CA VAL A 163 8.30 -15.97 22.95
C VAL A 163 7.94 -17.43 23.18
N GLN A 164 8.75 -18.33 22.62
CA GLN A 164 8.61 -19.76 22.78
C GLN A 164 9.88 -20.34 23.39
N GLY A 165 9.78 -20.91 24.59
CA GLY A 165 10.95 -21.47 25.26
C GLY A 165 10.63 -22.10 26.60
N SER A 166 11.65 -22.24 27.43
CA SER A 166 11.54 -22.93 28.74
C SER A 166 12.36 -22.28 29.86
N PHE A 167 12.95 -21.12 29.59
CA PHE A 167 13.64 -20.29 30.57
C PHE A 167 13.18 -18.84 30.45
N ASP A 168 13.26 -18.10 31.55
CA ASP A 168 12.73 -16.75 31.65
C ASP A 168 13.51 -15.76 30.76
N VAL A 169 12.78 -14.79 30.21
CA VAL A 169 13.35 -13.67 29.45
C VAL A 169 12.61 -12.38 29.80
N SER A 170 13.32 -11.27 29.82
CA SER A 170 12.70 -9.95 29.89
C SER A 170 12.94 -9.20 28.58
N LEU A 171 11.89 -8.57 28.06
CA LEU A 171 11.96 -7.75 26.85
C LEU A 171 11.87 -6.27 27.20
N TYR A 172 12.52 -5.44 26.42
CA TYR A 172 12.47 -3.99 26.46
C TYR A 172 12.25 -3.46 25.05
N VAL A 173 11.34 -2.49 24.92
CA VAL A 173 11.03 -1.81 23.66
C VAL A 173 11.03 -0.31 23.95
N ASP A 174 11.74 0.47 23.14
CA ASP A 174 11.74 1.93 23.23
C ASP A 174 11.51 2.62 21.89
N MET A 175 11.00 3.85 21.97
CA MET A 175 10.86 4.79 20.85
C MET A 175 11.35 6.16 21.31
N ASN A 176 11.86 7.01 20.41
CA ASN A 176 12.34 8.36 20.75
C ASN A 176 11.49 9.48 20.11
N GLY A 177 11.92 10.73 20.30
CA GLY A 177 11.26 11.91 19.76
C GLY A 177 11.24 12.06 18.24
N GLN A 178 11.99 11.25 17.48
CA GLN A 178 12.05 11.36 16.01
C GLN A 178 10.77 10.90 15.32
N TRP A 179 9.84 10.27 16.04
CA TRP A 179 8.53 9.87 15.53
C TRP A 179 7.54 11.04 15.39
N VAL A 180 7.84 12.21 15.98
CA VAL A 180 6.91 13.37 16.02
C VAL A 180 7.48 14.64 15.39
N SER A 181 8.71 14.60 14.88
CA SER A 181 9.35 15.73 14.20
C SER A 181 10.59 15.25 13.44
N GLY A 182 10.74 15.72 12.20
CA GLY A 182 11.98 15.55 11.42
C GLY A 182 13.10 16.47 11.87
N LYS A 183 12.78 17.45 12.74
CA LYS A 183 13.71 18.42 13.28
C LYS A 183 14.24 17.96 14.64
N ARG A 184 15.52 17.57 14.66
CA ARG A 184 16.20 16.97 15.82
C ARG A 184 16.32 17.88 17.06
N ASP A 185 16.12 19.18 16.90
CA ASP A 185 16.14 20.19 17.97
C ASP A 185 14.72 20.66 18.38
N SER A 186 13.65 20.07 17.83
CA SER A 186 12.27 20.36 18.26
C SER A 186 12.07 19.99 19.72
N LEU A 187 11.55 20.93 20.52
CA LEU A 187 11.10 20.65 21.88
C LEU A 187 9.84 19.77 21.85
N ILE A 188 9.89 18.66 22.57
CA ILE A 188 8.77 17.74 22.71
C ILE A 188 8.28 17.69 24.15
N GLU A 189 7.00 17.41 24.31
CA GLU A 189 6.37 17.09 25.57
C GLU A 189 5.77 15.69 25.51
N TRP A 190 5.60 15.10 26.69
CA TRP A 190 5.07 13.76 26.80
C TRP A 190 4.27 13.55 28.08
N ASP A 191 3.41 12.55 28.07
CA ASP A 191 2.64 12.10 29.22
C ASP A 191 2.46 10.57 29.20
N MET A 192 2.17 9.99 30.37
CA MET A 192 1.78 8.59 30.53
C MET A 192 0.34 8.51 31.02
N ASN A 193 -0.54 7.95 30.17
CA ASN A 193 -1.92 7.71 30.53
C ASN A 193 -2.14 6.23 30.89
N GLU A 194 -2.57 5.98 32.13
CA GLU A 194 -3.04 4.67 32.58
C GLU A 194 -4.58 4.62 32.51
N GLN A 195 -5.09 3.88 31.53
CA GLN A 195 -6.53 3.78 31.29
C GLN A 195 -7.11 2.56 32.02
N ALA A 196 -8.17 2.79 32.80
CA ALA A 196 -8.93 1.74 33.47
C ALA A 196 -9.88 1.00 32.51
N THR A 197 -9.32 0.24 31.56
CA THR A 197 -10.07 -0.69 30.72
C THR A 197 -10.19 -2.06 31.40
N ALA A 198 -10.95 -2.99 30.81
CA ALA A 198 -11.05 -4.37 31.33
C ALA A 198 -9.69 -5.10 31.42
N GLN A 199 -8.70 -4.70 30.62
CA GLN A 199 -7.34 -5.24 30.63
C GLN A 199 -6.32 -4.28 31.25
N GLY A 200 -6.68 -2.99 31.40
CA GLY A 200 -5.78 -1.90 31.75
C GLY A 200 -4.76 -1.61 30.65
N LEU A 201 -4.65 -0.34 30.22
CA LEU A 201 -3.69 0.06 29.19
C LEU A 201 -2.79 1.18 29.72
N LYS A 202 -1.54 1.18 29.27
CA LYS A 202 -0.57 2.25 29.50
C LYS A 202 -0.18 2.85 28.16
N THR A 203 -0.32 4.16 28.00
CA THR A 203 -0.03 4.85 26.75
C THR A 203 0.90 6.03 26.97
N TRP A 204 2.05 6.01 26.31
CA TRP A 204 2.85 7.21 26.12
C TRP A 204 2.20 8.08 25.05
N SER A 205 1.94 9.34 25.38
CA SER A 205 1.50 10.36 24.43
C SER A 205 2.62 11.37 24.24
N VAL A 206 3.16 11.50 23.03
CA VAL A 206 4.33 12.35 22.74
C VAL A 206 4.01 13.27 21.56
N LYS A 207 4.35 14.56 21.67
CA LYS A 207 4.19 15.53 20.59
C LYS A 207 5.15 16.70 20.75
N ARG A 208 5.21 17.58 19.75
CA ARG A 208 5.92 18.87 19.89
C ARG A 208 5.18 19.78 20.87
N GLN A 209 5.94 20.55 21.65
CA GLN A 209 5.35 21.59 22.51
C GLN A 209 4.68 22.70 21.69
N VAL A 210 5.29 23.02 20.54
CA VAL A 210 4.74 23.98 19.57
C VAL A 210 4.60 23.26 18.24
N GLU A 211 3.37 22.85 17.93
CA GLU A 211 3.04 22.21 16.66
C GLU A 211 3.04 23.22 15.51
N GLN A 212 3.52 22.80 14.35
CA GLN A 212 3.50 23.56 13.10
C GLN A 212 2.59 22.83 12.12
N ILE A 213 1.30 23.17 12.17
CA ILE A 213 0.27 22.52 11.37
C ILE A 213 0.60 22.70 9.88
N PHE A 214 0.47 21.60 9.12
CA PHE A 214 0.75 21.51 7.68
C PHE A 214 2.18 21.84 7.25
N THR A 215 3.13 21.71 8.18
CA THR A 215 4.57 21.88 7.91
C THR A 215 5.28 20.55 8.01
N GLU A 216 6.21 20.30 7.10
CA GLU A 216 7.07 19.11 7.15
C GLU A 216 8.55 19.51 7.27
N THR A 217 9.34 18.65 7.93
CA THR A 217 10.81 18.67 7.87
C THR A 217 11.28 17.30 7.43
N ASN A 218 12.08 17.20 6.36
CA ASN A 218 12.51 15.91 5.78
C ASN A 218 11.33 14.95 5.55
N ASP A 219 10.23 15.49 5.03
CA ASP A 219 8.96 14.79 4.79
C ASP A 219 8.21 14.23 6.01
N GLN A 220 8.66 14.55 7.21
CA GLN A 220 7.96 14.20 8.45
C GLN A 220 7.09 15.37 8.91
N ALA A 221 5.88 15.07 9.37
CA ALA A 221 4.99 16.06 9.93
C ALA A 221 5.60 16.75 11.16
N GLU A 222 5.38 18.07 11.24
CA GLU A 222 5.76 18.91 12.37
C GLU A 222 4.57 19.21 13.30
N TRP A 223 3.50 18.41 13.20
CA TRP A 223 2.35 18.35 14.10
C TRP A 223 1.80 16.92 14.15
N GLY A 224 0.96 16.64 15.14
CA GLY A 224 0.46 15.31 15.43
C GLY A 224 1.06 14.73 16.72
N GLN A 225 0.50 13.62 17.14
CA GLN A 225 0.83 12.97 18.41
C GLN A 225 1.09 11.49 18.23
N LEU A 226 2.23 11.03 18.71
CA LEU A 226 2.56 9.62 18.86
C LEU A 226 1.83 9.07 20.09
N HIS A 227 1.18 7.92 19.91
CA HIS A 227 0.63 7.10 20.99
C HIS A 227 1.31 5.73 20.95
N PHE A 228 2.11 5.42 21.98
CA PHE A 228 2.75 4.12 22.15
C PHE A 228 2.14 3.40 23.34
N THR A 229 1.35 2.36 23.07
CA THR A 229 0.50 1.69 24.06
C THR A 229 0.99 0.28 24.35
N GLY A 230 1.01 -0.10 25.62
CA GLY A 230 1.28 -1.45 26.10
C GLY A 230 0.28 -1.89 27.19
N PRO A 231 0.33 -3.17 27.61
CA PRO A 231 -0.57 -3.70 28.62
C PRO A 231 -0.24 -3.16 30.01
N ALA A 232 -1.24 -3.13 30.90
CA ALA A 232 -1.06 -2.64 32.27
C ALA A 232 0.04 -3.36 33.06
N ASP A 233 0.31 -4.63 32.75
CA ASP A 233 1.33 -5.42 33.45
C ASP A 233 2.75 -5.25 32.86
N ALA A 234 2.93 -4.47 31.79
CA ALA A 234 4.22 -3.98 31.36
C ALA A 234 4.71 -2.87 32.31
N ARG A 235 6.01 -2.92 32.63
CA ARG A 235 6.69 -1.80 33.29
C ARG A 235 6.93 -0.71 32.27
N HIS A 236 6.90 0.55 32.68
CA HIS A 236 7.18 1.69 31.80
C HIS A 236 8.28 2.57 32.38
N GLU A 237 8.99 3.30 31.54
CA GLU A 237 9.85 4.41 31.97
C GLU A 237 10.13 5.33 30.79
N CYS A 238 10.24 6.64 31.04
CA CYS A 238 10.83 7.57 30.07
C CYS A 238 12.02 8.32 30.67
N GLY A 239 12.97 8.73 29.84
CA GLY A 239 14.21 9.38 30.26
C GLY A 239 15.32 9.25 29.23
N THR A 240 16.56 9.55 29.61
CA THR A 240 17.73 9.48 28.72
C THR A 240 18.00 8.05 28.22
N SER A 241 18.08 7.88 26.90
CA SER A 241 18.22 6.58 26.23
C SER A 241 19.29 5.67 26.83
N ALA A 242 20.51 6.17 26.98
CA ALA A 242 21.63 5.39 27.52
C ALA A 242 21.39 4.93 28.96
N LEU A 243 20.84 5.79 29.83
CA LEU A 243 20.60 5.44 31.24
C LEU A 243 19.52 4.37 31.38
N LEU A 244 18.46 4.45 30.59
CA LEU A 244 17.36 3.48 30.61
C LEU A 244 17.81 2.14 30.05
N ARG A 245 18.47 2.12 28.89
CA ARG A 245 18.99 0.89 28.25
C ARG A 245 20.00 0.17 29.15
N GLN A 246 20.96 0.90 29.73
CA GLN A 246 21.94 0.34 30.66
C GLN A 246 21.30 -0.18 31.95
N ARG A 247 20.27 0.50 32.47
CA ARG A 247 19.53 0.01 33.63
C ARG A 247 18.81 -1.29 33.32
N PHE A 248 18.07 -1.33 32.21
CA PHE A 248 17.42 -2.54 31.76
C PHE A 248 18.42 -3.69 31.57
N ALA A 249 19.58 -3.43 30.97
CA ALA A 249 20.63 -4.43 30.81
C ALA A 249 21.15 -4.98 32.17
N ARG A 250 21.16 -4.16 33.24
CA ARG A 250 21.57 -4.59 34.59
C ARG A 250 20.47 -5.30 35.37
N THR A 251 19.20 -4.94 35.17
CA THR A 251 18.11 -5.32 36.09
C THR A 251 17.00 -6.16 35.43
N GLY A 252 16.94 -6.19 34.11
CA GLY A 252 15.84 -6.80 33.34
C GLY A 252 14.48 -6.10 33.51
N THR A 253 14.42 -4.90 34.11
CA THR A 253 13.15 -4.21 34.41
C THR A 253 13.27 -2.69 34.42
N LEU A 254 12.12 -2.02 34.32
CA LEU A 254 11.93 -0.58 34.46
C LEU A 254 11.22 -0.22 35.78
N GLN A 255 11.24 1.07 36.14
CA GLN A 255 10.78 1.56 37.46
C GLN A 255 9.32 2.05 37.53
N ASN A 256 8.60 2.20 36.42
CA ASN A 256 7.32 2.91 36.34
C ASN A 256 7.45 4.40 36.69
N GLU A 257 8.47 5.05 36.13
CA GLU A 257 8.76 6.45 36.36
C GLU A 257 8.50 7.27 35.09
N VAL A 258 8.01 8.48 35.28
CA VAL A 258 7.78 9.46 34.21
C VAL A 258 8.70 10.65 34.47
N ASP A 259 9.72 10.80 33.63
CA ASP A 259 10.53 12.01 33.61
C ASP A 259 9.65 13.20 33.23
N THR A 260 9.70 14.28 34.03
CA THR A 260 8.89 15.49 33.80
C THR A 260 9.69 16.62 33.15
N LYS A 261 10.97 16.37 32.83
CA LYS A 261 11.85 17.36 32.19
C LYS A 261 11.78 17.25 30.66
N PHE A 262 10.79 17.92 30.09
CA PHE A 262 10.66 18.08 28.65
C PHE A 262 11.90 18.73 28.03
N ARG A 263 12.31 18.21 26.87
CA ARG A 263 13.53 18.60 26.16
C ARG A 263 13.42 18.30 24.67
N ALA A 264 14.45 18.68 23.91
CA ALA A 264 14.46 18.47 22.47
C ALA A 264 14.63 17.00 22.08
N VAL A 265 14.21 16.63 20.87
CA VAL A 265 14.25 15.25 20.33
C VAL A 265 15.60 14.53 20.56
N MET A 266 16.72 15.23 20.41
CA MET A 266 18.07 14.67 20.62
C MET A 266 18.82 15.24 21.83
N ASP A 267 18.21 16.10 22.63
CA ASP A 267 18.82 16.61 23.87
C ASP A 267 18.60 15.59 25.00
N GLU A 268 19.69 15.07 25.59
CA GLU A 268 19.65 13.90 26.49
C GLU A 268 18.65 12.83 26.01
N GLU A 269 18.74 12.49 24.72
CA GLU A 269 17.78 11.71 23.90
C GLU A 269 16.67 11.05 24.75
N PRO A 270 15.49 11.69 24.88
CA PRO A 270 14.37 11.10 25.60
C PRO A 270 13.83 9.89 24.83
N VAL A 271 13.74 8.76 25.53
CA VAL A 271 13.06 7.55 25.04
C VAL A 271 11.86 7.21 25.91
N PHE A 272 10.87 6.57 25.30
CA PHE A 272 9.62 6.13 25.90
C PHE A 272 9.58 4.62 25.83
N ALA A 273 9.74 3.97 26.99
CA ALA A 273 10.02 2.55 27.03
C ALA A 273 8.95 1.74 27.78
N PHE A 274 8.80 0.50 27.32
CA PHE A 274 8.14 -0.57 28.07
C PHE A 274 9.11 -1.72 28.32
N ALA A 275 8.90 -2.43 29.43
CA ALA A 275 9.57 -3.70 29.70
C ALA A 275 8.59 -4.76 30.19
N LYS A 276 8.75 -5.99 29.68
CA LYS A 276 7.87 -7.13 29.97
C LYS A 276 8.69 -8.35 30.34
N LYS A 277 8.43 -8.93 31.51
CA LYS A 277 9.01 -10.21 31.93
C LYS A 277 8.12 -11.38 31.49
N PHE A 278 8.75 -12.41 30.93
CA PHE A 278 8.15 -13.71 30.60
C PHE A 278 8.69 -14.76 31.56
N THR A 279 7.79 -15.34 32.35
CA THR A 279 8.11 -16.46 33.25
C THR A 279 7.76 -17.76 32.54
N LEU A 280 8.75 -18.43 31.95
CA LEU A 280 8.58 -19.65 31.16
C LEU A 280 9.06 -20.90 31.90
N ALA A 281 9.91 -20.72 32.92
CA ALA A 281 10.40 -21.81 33.74
C ALA A 281 9.27 -22.38 34.62
N ASN A 282 8.94 -23.65 34.45
CA ASN A 282 7.94 -24.32 35.27
C ASN A 282 8.59 -24.84 36.56
N ALA A 283 8.29 -24.24 37.72
CA ALA A 283 8.94 -24.53 39.01
C ALA A 283 8.77 -25.99 39.52
N THR A 284 7.95 -26.82 38.86
CA THR A 284 7.59 -28.16 39.34
C THR A 284 7.61 -29.27 38.28
N SER A 285 8.15 -29.03 37.08
CA SER A 285 8.13 -30.07 36.04
C SER A 285 9.51 -30.67 35.74
N THR A 286 9.73 -31.86 36.27
CA THR A 286 10.72 -32.84 35.77
C THR A 286 10.32 -33.45 34.41
N SER A 287 9.28 -32.94 33.72
CA SER A 287 8.99 -33.33 32.35
C SER A 287 9.95 -32.63 31.39
N THR A 288 10.97 -33.37 30.97
CA THR A 288 11.74 -33.11 29.76
C THR A 288 10.80 -32.80 28.58
N GLY A 289 10.78 -31.55 28.09
CA GLY A 289 10.46 -31.24 26.70
C GLY A 289 9.32 -30.26 26.35
N SER A 290 8.48 -29.80 27.28
CA SER A 290 7.35 -28.91 26.92
C SER A 290 7.76 -27.42 26.89
N SER A 291 7.90 -26.85 25.69
CA SER A 291 8.07 -25.40 25.51
C SER A 291 6.78 -24.64 25.86
N VAL A 292 6.90 -23.57 26.63
CA VAL A 292 5.80 -22.62 26.90
C VAL A 292 5.80 -21.56 25.80
N ASP A 293 4.60 -21.23 25.31
CA ASP A 293 4.36 -20.13 24.37
C ASP A 293 3.68 -18.98 25.11
N SER A 294 4.17 -17.76 24.91
CA SER A 294 3.63 -16.53 25.48
C SER A 294 3.86 -15.36 24.54
N SER A 295 3.06 -14.31 24.66
CA SER A 295 3.20 -13.11 23.84
C SER A 295 2.85 -11.83 24.60
N VAL A 296 3.31 -10.70 24.06
CA VAL A 296 2.91 -9.35 24.48
C VAL A 296 2.56 -8.52 23.24
N LEU A 297 1.59 -7.64 23.38
CA LEU A 297 1.15 -6.73 22.33
C LEU A 297 1.51 -5.28 22.69
N PHE A 298 2.05 -4.56 21.73
CA PHE A 298 2.18 -3.11 21.75
C PHE A 298 1.49 -2.52 20.52
N THR A 299 0.97 -1.30 20.63
CA THR A 299 0.42 -0.58 19.48
C THR A 299 1.07 0.78 19.32
N ILE A 300 1.28 1.17 18.07
CA ILE A 300 1.88 2.44 17.69
C ILE A 300 0.87 3.18 16.82
N ALA A 301 0.45 4.37 17.23
CA ALA A 301 -0.38 5.26 16.41
C ALA A 301 0.28 6.63 16.29
N HIS A 302 0.16 7.26 15.12
CA HIS A 302 0.58 8.65 14.91
C HIS A 302 -0.59 9.42 14.29
N THR A 303 -1.25 10.23 15.10
CA THR A 303 -2.52 10.88 14.73
C THR A 303 -2.31 12.35 14.42
N GLN A 304 -2.86 12.82 13.30
CA GLN A 304 -2.95 14.23 12.93
C GLN A 304 -4.40 14.69 12.98
N ASP A 305 -4.63 15.85 13.59
CA ASP A 305 -5.88 16.60 13.48
C ASP A 305 -5.54 18.11 13.48
N PRO A 306 -5.73 18.83 12.36
CA PRO A 306 -6.24 18.36 11.07
C PRO A 306 -5.23 17.48 10.29
N VAL A 307 -5.72 16.72 9.31
CA VAL A 307 -4.90 15.85 8.44
C VAL A 307 -4.28 16.63 7.28
N THR A 308 -5.10 17.41 6.57
CA THR A 308 -4.68 18.25 5.43
C THR A 308 -5.43 19.57 5.43
N GLN A 309 -4.97 20.53 4.63
CA GLN A 309 -5.82 21.63 4.18
C GLN A 309 -6.17 21.45 2.71
N TYR A 310 -7.42 21.72 2.37
CA TYR A 310 -7.98 21.40 1.07
C TYR A 310 -8.86 22.53 0.54
N ALA A 311 -8.50 23.06 -0.64
CA ALA A 311 -9.27 24.06 -1.34
C ALA A 311 -10.41 23.40 -2.12
N SER A 312 -11.65 23.80 -1.83
CA SER A 312 -12.85 23.38 -2.56
C SER A 312 -13.74 24.60 -2.85
N ALA A 313 -14.94 24.39 -3.41
CA ALA A 313 -15.92 25.47 -3.61
C ALA A 313 -16.30 26.22 -2.31
N ARG A 314 -16.06 25.62 -1.14
CA ARG A 314 -16.26 26.23 0.19
C ARG A 314 -15.08 27.10 0.65
N GLY A 315 -14.03 27.21 -0.17
CA GLY A 315 -12.74 27.77 0.20
C GLY A 315 -11.82 26.73 0.83
N LEU A 316 -10.72 27.22 1.41
CA LEU A 316 -9.71 26.40 2.08
C LEU A 316 -10.27 25.85 3.40
N THR A 317 -10.32 24.53 3.51
CA THR A 317 -10.91 23.82 4.66
C THR A 317 -9.85 22.98 5.36
N LEU A 318 -9.84 23.02 6.70
CA LEU A 318 -9.04 22.11 7.52
C LEU A 318 -9.75 20.76 7.60
N MET A 319 -9.12 19.74 7.05
CA MET A 319 -9.72 18.44 6.86
C MET A 319 -9.52 17.55 8.08
N ARG A 320 -10.63 17.06 8.65
CA ARG A 320 -10.62 16.20 9.83
C ARG A 320 -10.25 14.77 9.47
N PRO A 321 -9.62 14.01 10.38
CA PRO A 321 -9.39 12.59 10.16
C PRO A 321 -10.72 11.83 10.12
N LEU A 322 -10.87 10.91 9.15
CA LEU A 322 -12.13 10.18 8.98
C LEU A 322 -12.51 9.37 10.23
N TRP A 323 -11.51 8.80 10.93
CA TRP A 323 -11.71 7.98 12.12
C TRP A 323 -12.40 8.72 13.29
N GLU A 324 -12.32 10.06 13.35
CA GLU A 324 -12.94 10.87 14.41
C GLU A 324 -14.47 10.72 14.42
N SER A 325 -15.05 10.34 13.27
CA SER A 325 -16.48 10.10 13.10
C SER A 325 -17.00 8.94 13.96
N TRP A 326 -16.14 7.98 14.31
CA TRP A 326 -16.49 6.83 15.15
C TRP A 326 -15.88 6.90 16.55
N PHE A 327 -14.76 7.62 16.70
CA PHE A 327 -14.05 7.74 17.97
C PHE A 327 -13.96 9.20 18.40
N PRO A 328 -14.85 9.66 19.30
CA PRO A 328 -14.92 11.07 19.69
C PRO A 328 -13.72 11.55 20.52
N THR A 329 -12.84 10.64 20.93
CA THR A 329 -11.61 10.96 21.69
C THR A 329 -10.50 10.00 21.29
N LEU A 330 -9.24 10.47 21.37
CA LEU A 330 -8.06 9.64 21.14
C LEU A 330 -7.99 8.44 22.10
N GLU A 331 -8.49 8.59 23.34
CA GLU A 331 -8.59 7.48 24.29
C GLU A 331 -9.46 6.35 23.74
N LYS A 332 -10.63 6.67 23.16
CA LYS A 332 -11.52 5.67 22.55
C LYS A 332 -10.91 5.02 21.32
N LEU A 333 -10.20 5.79 20.49
CA LEU A 333 -9.46 5.27 19.35
C LEU A 333 -8.41 4.23 19.79
N VAL A 334 -7.59 4.59 20.79
CA VAL A 334 -6.53 3.70 21.34
C VAL A 334 -7.14 2.44 21.96
N GLN A 335 -8.23 2.58 22.72
CA GLN A 335 -8.95 1.44 23.32
C GLN A 335 -9.50 0.49 22.26
N PHE A 336 -10.13 1.04 21.21
CA PHE A 336 -10.65 0.25 20.11
C PHE A 336 -9.52 -0.47 19.38
N HIS A 337 -8.51 0.26 18.91
CA HIS A 337 -7.39 -0.31 18.14
C HIS A 337 -6.68 -1.42 18.92
N TYR A 338 -6.32 -1.19 20.19
CA TYR A 338 -5.68 -2.22 21.01
C TYR A 338 -6.58 -3.45 21.20
N GLY A 339 -7.88 -3.25 21.43
CA GLY A 339 -8.86 -4.32 21.60
C GLY A 339 -9.23 -5.07 20.32
N ASP A 340 -9.00 -4.47 19.14
CA ASP A 340 -9.38 -4.99 17.83
C ASP A 340 -8.28 -5.86 17.19
N PHE A 341 -7.13 -6.05 17.86
CA PHE A 341 -5.97 -6.77 17.31
C PHE A 341 -6.32 -8.09 16.61
N SER A 342 -7.07 -8.99 17.27
CA SER A 342 -7.43 -10.29 16.68
C SER A 342 -8.29 -10.15 15.43
N THR A 343 -9.20 -9.17 15.41
CA THR A 343 -10.09 -8.90 14.28
C THR A 343 -9.34 -8.28 13.13
N SER A 344 -8.57 -7.21 13.40
CA SER A 344 -7.72 -6.53 12.43
C SER A 344 -6.74 -7.48 11.75
N VAL A 345 -6.04 -8.32 12.53
CA VAL A 345 -5.12 -9.32 11.98
C VAL A 345 -5.88 -10.39 11.19
N SER A 346 -7.02 -10.88 11.67
CA SER A 346 -7.81 -11.88 10.92
C SER A 346 -8.28 -11.37 9.55
N LEU A 347 -8.77 -10.12 9.48
CA LEU A 347 -9.19 -9.51 8.22
C LEU A 347 -8.01 -9.31 7.27
N ALA A 348 -6.89 -8.81 7.78
CA ALA A 348 -5.68 -8.60 6.99
C ALA A 348 -5.02 -9.90 6.52
N SER A 349 -5.00 -10.94 7.36
CA SER A 349 -4.52 -12.27 6.96
C SER A 349 -5.41 -12.89 5.87
N ASN A 350 -6.72 -12.68 5.92
CA ASN A 350 -7.62 -13.12 4.84
C ASN A 350 -7.28 -12.41 3.52
N TYR A 351 -7.06 -11.08 3.56
CA TYR A 351 -6.59 -10.32 2.41
C TYR A 351 -5.24 -10.83 1.87
N SER A 352 -4.24 -10.96 2.74
CA SER A 352 -2.91 -11.45 2.36
C SER A 352 -2.95 -12.85 1.75
N GLU A 353 -3.76 -13.77 2.28
CA GLU A 353 -3.85 -15.14 1.77
C GLU A 353 -4.54 -15.20 0.40
N GLN A 354 -5.63 -14.48 0.21
CA GLN A 354 -6.30 -14.44 -1.08
C GLN A 354 -5.44 -13.73 -2.14
N LEU A 355 -4.73 -12.65 -1.78
CA LEU A 355 -3.74 -12.02 -2.67
C LEU A 355 -2.64 -13.00 -3.07
N ARG A 356 -2.15 -13.80 -2.13
CA ARG A 356 -1.15 -14.85 -2.38
C ARG A 356 -1.68 -15.90 -3.36
N ILE A 357 -2.92 -16.36 -3.17
CA ILE A 357 -3.56 -17.34 -4.07
C ILE A 357 -3.69 -16.76 -5.48
N ASP A 358 -4.23 -15.55 -5.60
CA ASP A 358 -4.47 -14.91 -6.90
C ASP A 358 -3.15 -14.64 -7.64
N ALA A 359 -2.14 -14.11 -6.95
CA ALA A 359 -0.81 -13.84 -7.51
C ALA A 359 -0.08 -15.13 -7.91
N TYR A 360 -0.17 -16.20 -7.11
CA TYR A 360 0.42 -17.47 -7.49
C TYR A 360 -0.22 -18.05 -8.77
N GLN A 361 -1.55 -17.94 -8.89
CA GLN A 361 -2.28 -18.42 -10.07
C GLN A 361 -2.02 -17.57 -11.32
N SER A 362 -1.82 -16.26 -11.15
CA SER A 362 -1.59 -15.32 -12.25
C SER A 362 -0.13 -15.32 -12.76
N GLY A 363 0.82 -15.68 -11.90
CA GLY A 363 2.25 -15.64 -12.22
C GLY A 363 3.05 -16.77 -11.60
N SER A 364 3.68 -16.49 -10.46
CA SER A 364 4.62 -17.40 -9.80
C SER A 364 4.78 -17.04 -8.33
N THR A 365 5.53 -17.86 -7.58
CA THR A 365 5.95 -17.52 -6.21
C THR A 365 6.70 -16.18 -6.13
N ASN A 366 7.46 -15.81 -7.17
CA ASN A 366 8.10 -14.50 -7.21
C ASN A 366 7.07 -13.36 -7.29
N TYR A 367 6.00 -13.55 -8.06
CA TYR A 367 4.96 -12.53 -8.18
C TYR A 367 4.23 -12.28 -6.86
N VAL A 368 3.97 -13.36 -6.09
CA VAL A 368 3.40 -13.28 -4.73
C VAL A 368 4.19 -12.32 -3.84
N ASP A 369 5.52 -12.46 -3.80
CA ASP A 369 6.37 -11.62 -2.95
C ASP A 369 6.40 -10.17 -3.44
N ILE A 370 6.38 -9.93 -4.76
CA ILE A 370 6.35 -8.58 -5.35
C ILE A 370 5.08 -7.81 -4.94
N VAL A 371 3.89 -8.42 -5.09
CA VAL A 371 2.64 -7.74 -4.71
C VAL A 371 2.52 -7.58 -3.19
N ALA A 372 3.05 -8.52 -2.41
CA ALA A 372 3.11 -8.42 -0.95
C ALA A 372 3.95 -7.23 -0.48
N LEU A 373 5.12 -6.97 -1.11
CA LEU A 373 5.94 -5.80 -0.81
C LEU A 373 5.25 -4.49 -1.20
N SER A 374 4.48 -4.51 -2.29
CA SER A 374 3.86 -3.32 -2.87
C SER A 374 2.66 -2.83 -2.04
N ALA A 375 1.85 -3.73 -1.50
CA ALA A 375 0.56 -3.40 -0.89
C ALA A 375 0.64 -2.35 0.23
N ARG A 376 1.56 -2.51 1.20
CA ARG A 376 1.74 -1.53 2.29
C ARG A 376 2.35 -0.23 1.80
N GLN A 377 3.19 -0.29 0.77
CA GLN A 377 3.80 0.91 0.18
C GLN A 377 2.75 1.81 -0.46
N VAL A 378 1.78 1.24 -1.20
CA VAL A 378 0.66 1.99 -1.77
C VAL A 378 -0.14 2.70 -0.69
N MET A 379 -0.59 1.97 0.34
CA MET A 379 -1.37 2.57 1.43
C MET A 379 -0.55 3.56 2.26
N GLY A 380 0.76 3.35 2.37
CA GLY A 380 1.71 4.23 3.05
C GLY A 380 1.79 5.64 2.48
N ALA A 381 1.28 5.88 1.26
CA ALA A 381 1.20 7.22 0.67
C ALA A 381 -0.16 7.91 0.89
N THR A 382 -1.12 7.25 1.55
CA THR A 382 -2.51 7.71 1.60
C THR A 382 -2.97 8.09 3.01
N SER A 383 -3.92 9.03 3.12
CA SER A 383 -4.51 9.46 4.38
C SER A 383 -6.01 9.73 4.27
N PHE A 384 -6.82 9.00 5.05
CA PHE A 384 -8.28 9.11 5.03
C PHE A 384 -8.76 10.35 5.80
N SER A 385 -9.74 11.04 5.23
CA SER A 385 -10.26 12.29 5.77
C SER A 385 -11.75 12.48 5.44
N GLY A 386 -12.36 13.52 6.00
CA GLY A 386 -13.77 13.87 5.76
C GLY A 386 -14.70 13.25 6.80
N THR A 387 -15.95 13.00 6.39
CA THR A 387 -17.00 12.40 7.24
C THR A 387 -17.56 11.16 6.56
N PRO A 388 -18.38 10.32 7.22
CA PRO A 388 -19.00 9.18 6.57
C PRO A 388 -19.90 9.58 5.39
N GLU A 389 -20.47 10.78 5.39
CA GLU A 389 -21.27 11.32 4.28
C GLU A 389 -20.43 11.82 3.10
N ASN A 390 -19.20 12.25 3.36
CA ASN A 390 -18.25 12.69 2.35
C ASN A 390 -16.81 12.22 2.70
N PRO A 391 -16.54 10.91 2.60
CA PRO A 391 -15.21 10.37 2.86
C PRO A 391 -14.29 10.70 1.69
N LEU A 392 -13.07 11.13 2.00
CA LEU A 392 -12.02 11.45 1.03
C LEU A 392 -10.74 10.69 1.38
N LEU A 393 -9.93 10.43 0.36
CA LEU A 393 -8.61 9.84 0.50
C LEU A 393 -7.60 10.78 -0.16
N PHE A 394 -6.64 11.28 0.61
CA PHE A 394 -5.58 12.13 0.11
C PHE A 394 -4.31 11.33 -0.13
N LEU A 395 -3.62 11.61 -1.23
CA LEU A 395 -2.36 10.95 -1.60
C LEU A 395 -1.20 11.96 -1.54
N LYS A 396 -0.10 11.54 -0.91
CA LYS A 396 1.20 12.22 -0.97
C LYS A 396 2.03 11.60 -2.09
N GLU A 397 2.57 12.43 -2.97
CA GLU A 397 3.58 11.98 -3.92
C GLU A 397 4.93 11.83 -3.20
N ILE A 398 5.19 10.62 -2.74
CA ILE A 398 6.42 10.27 -2.02
C ILE A 398 7.63 10.28 -2.98
N SER A 399 8.80 10.71 -2.48
CA SER A 399 10.11 10.61 -3.16
C SER A 399 10.19 11.23 -4.57
N SER A 400 9.47 12.33 -4.78
CA SER A 400 9.49 13.14 -6.01
C SER A 400 9.62 14.63 -5.64
N ASN A 401 8.82 15.52 -6.22
CA ASN A 401 8.73 16.94 -5.86
C ASN A 401 7.82 17.24 -4.64
N GLY A 402 7.11 16.23 -4.12
CA GLY A 402 6.27 16.33 -2.92
C GLY A 402 4.81 16.73 -3.17
N ASN A 403 4.38 16.80 -4.44
CA ASN A 403 3.02 17.15 -4.84
C ASN A 403 1.93 16.31 -4.13
N CYS A 404 0.70 16.84 -4.16
CA CYS A 404 -0.46 16.22 -3.51
C CYS A 404 -1.49 15.81 -4.54
N GLN A 405 -2.06 14.62 -4.39
CA GLN A 405 -3.15 14.17 -5.25
C GLN A 405 -2.78 14.18 -6.75
N THR A 406 -1.53 13.90 -7.08
CA THR A 406 -1.00 13.91 -8.45
C THR A 406 -1.68 12.82 -9.28
N VAL A 407 -2.29 13.20 -10.40
CA VAL A 407 -3.15 12.33 -11.22
C VAL A 407 -2.35 11.21 -11.89
N ASP A 408 -1.21 11.55 -12.48
CA ASP A 408 -0.27 10.60 -13.12
C ASP A 408 0.45 9.69 -12.11
N VAL A 409 0.35 9.95 -10.80
CA VAL A 409 0.78 9.04 -9.71
C VAL A 409 -0.36 8.15 -9.24
N ILE A 410 -1.59 8.66 -9.21
CA ILE A 410 -2.78 7.85 -8.92
C ILE A 410 -3.00 6.83 -10.05
N PHE A 411 -2.70 7.18 -11.30
CA PHE A 411 -2.87 6.30 -12.45
C PHE A 411 -2.11 4.95 -12.30
N PRO A 412 -0.77 4.90 -12.18
CA PRO A 412 -0.08 3.62 -11.97
C PRO A 412 -0.52 2.92 -10.68
N ALA A 413 -1.02 3.66 -9.67
CA ALA A 413 -1.52 3.07 -8.44
C ALA A 413 -2.95 2.48 -8.55
N PHE A 414 -3.75 2.89 -9.54
CA PHE A 414 -5.17 2.51 -9.64
C PHE A 414 -5.44 1.00 -9.71
N PRO A 415 -4.57 0.15 -10.33
CA PRO A 415 -4.78 -1.30 -10.32
C PRO A 415 -4.86 -1.88 -8.91
N PHE A 416 -4.01 -1.42 -7.99
CA PHE A 416 -4.10 -1.83 -6.58
C PHE A 416 -5.46 -1.51 -5.98
N PHE A 417 -5.99 -0.31 -6.23
CA PHE A 417 -7.27 0.11 -5.67
C PHE A 417 -8.45 -0.64 -6.31
N LEU A 418 -8.42 -0.91 -7.62
CA LEU A 418 -9.47 -1.71 -8.26
C LEU A 418 -9.49 -3.15 -7.75
N TYR A 419 -8.33 -3.79 -7.58
CA TYR A 419 -8.26 -5.14 -7.03
C TYR A 419 -8.63 -5.18 -5.53
N THR A 420 -8.15 -4.20 -4.75
CA THR A 420 -8.28 -4.20 -3.30
C THR A 420 -9.64 -3.68 -2.85
N GLN A 421 -9.97 -2.44 -3.20
CA GLN A 421 -11.26 -1.81 -2.84
C GLN A 421 -11.52 -0.60 -3.76
N PRO A 422 -12.32 -0.77 -4.84
CA PRO A 422 -12.60 0.30 -5.80
C PRO A 422 -13.20 1.56 -5.17
N ARG A 423 -13.90 1.43 -4.03
CA ARG A 423 -14.40 2.59 -3.26
C ARG A 423 -13.28 3.57 -2.87
N TRP A 424 -12.09 3.08 -2.56
CA TRP A 424 -10.97 3.94 -2.19
C TRP A 424 -10.42 4.70 -3.41
N LEU A 425 -10.48 4.12 -4.61
CA LEU A 425 -10.18 4.85 -5.84
C LEU A 425 -11.18 6.01 -6.04
N ALA A 426 -12.47 5.78 -5.77
CA ALA A 426 -13.45 6.86 -5.80
C ALA A 426 -13.07 8.00 -4.85
N PHE A 427 -12.66 7.66 -3.62
CA PHE A 427 -12.22 8.66 -2.62
C PHE A 427 -10.94 9.41 -3.02
N LEU A 428 -10.08 8.82 -3.86
CA LEU A 428 -8.92 9.49 -4.45
C LEU A 428 -9.30 10.41 -5.62
N LEU A 429 -10.32 10.07 -6.41
CA LEU A 429 -10.73 10.91 -7.53
C LEU A 429 -11.61 12.09 -7.09
N GLU A 430 -12.39 11.94 -6.01
CA GLU A 430 -13.30 12.97 -5.51
C GLU A 430 -12.63 14.34 -5.25
N PRO A 431 -11.47 14.44 -4.56
CA PRO A 431 -10.82 15.74 -4.35
C PRO A 431 -10.49 16.50 -5.64
N LEU A 432 -10.06 15.79 -6.69
CA LEU A 432 -9.72 16.39 -7.98
C LEU A 432 -10.97 16.90 -8.69
N LEU A 433 -12.04 16.12 -8.69
CA LEU A 433 -13.33 16.50 -9.28
C LEU A 433 -13.95 17.67 -8.52
N GLU A 434 -14.02 17.59 -7.20
CA GLU A 434 -14.58 18.66 -6.35
C GLU A 434 -13.81 19.99 -6.51
N HIS A 435 -12.47 19.95 -6.57
CA HIS A 435 -11.68 21.16 -6.77
C HIS A 435 -11.89 21.76 -8.16
N GLN A 436 -11.82 20.97 -9.23
CA GLN A 436 -11.97 21.48 -10.59
C GLN A 436 -13.41 21.96 -10.88
N LEU A 437 -14.42 21.30 -10.30
CA LEU A 437 -15.82 21.76 -10.36
C LEU A 437 -16.08 23.06 -9.58
N SER A 438 -15.19 23.45 -8.68
CA SER A 438 -15.32 24.73 -7.97
C SER A 438 -15.10 25.96 -8.87
N GLY A 439 -14.55 25.76 -10.07
CA GLY A 439 -14.20 26.85 -11.00
C GLY A 439 -12.94 27.61 -10.61
N GLN A 440 -12.16 27.09 -9.65
CA GLN A 440 -10.90 27.70 -9.22
C GLN A 440 -9.74 27.41 -10.16
N TYR A 441 -9.84 26.42 -11.04
CA TYR A 441 -8.81 26.10 -12.02
C TYR A 441 -9.13 26.74 -13.39
N PRO A 442 -8.23 27.55 -13.97
CA PRO A 442 -8.55 28.32 -15.18
C PRO A 442 -8.35 27.54 -16.49
N ASN A 443 -7.64 26.42 -16.47
CA ASN A 443 -7.32 25.66 -17.68
C ASN A 443 -8.46 24.73 -18.09
N LYS A 444 -8.45 24.32 -19.37
CA LYS A 444 -9.50 23.45 -19.94
C LYS A 444 -9.18 21.95 -19.82
N TYR A 445 -7.93 21.61 -19.57
CA TYR A 445 -7.47 20.24 -19.35
C TYR A 445 -7.60 19.86 -17.86
N SER A 446 -7.34 18.60 -17.51
CA SER A 446 -7.33 18.16 -16.12
C SER A 446 -6.09 18.69 -15.41
N MET A 447 -6.27 19.21 -14.21
CA MET A 447 -5.18 19.60 -13.32
C MET A 447 -4.28 18.40 -12.99
N HIS A 448 -2.97 18.64 -12.92
CA HIS A 448 -1.94 17.65 -12.55
C HIS A 448 -2.03 17.21 -11.09
N ASP A 449 -2.02 18.16 -10.15
CA ASP A 449 -1.99 17.92 -8.72
C ASP A 449 -2.80 18.99 -7.97
N LEU A 450 -3.18 18.74 -6.72
CA LEU A 450 -3.92 19.69 -5.89
C LEU A 450 -3.02 20.59 -5.03
N GLY A 451 -1.70 20.52 -5.16
CA GLY A 451 -0.79 21.38 -4.43
C GLY A 451 0.65 20.88 -4.44
N THR A 452 1.59 21.82 -4.43
CA THR A 452 3.02 21.57 -4.66
C THR A 452 3.74 20.84 -3.52
N HIS A 453 3.10 20.68 -2.35
CA HIS A 453 3.71 19.97 -1.23
C HIS A 453 2.68 19.46 -0.22
N PHE A 454 2.69 18.16 0.08
CA PHE A 454 1.81 17.57 1.10
C PHE A 454 2.07 18.20 2.48
N PRO A 455 1.04 18.48 3.29
CA PRO A 455 -0.40 18.21 3.11
C PRO A 455 -1.21 19.43 2.62
N ASN A 456 -0.63 20.29 1.79
CA ASN A 456 -1.21 21.57 1.39
C ASN A 456 -1.90 21.47 0.03
N LEU A 457 -3.17 21.04 0.01
CA LEU A 457 -3.96 20.87 -1.21
C LEU A 457 -4.69 22.18 -1.58
N THR A 458 -3.92 23.23 -1.91
CA THR A 458 -4.44 24.58 -2.16
C THR A 458 -4.91 24.83 -3.60
N GLY A 459 -4.65 23.90 -4.51
CA GLY A 459 -4.93 24.01 -5.94
C GLY A 459 -4.06 25.02 -6.67
N HIS A 460 -4.31 25.16 -7.98
CA HIS A 460 -3.56 26.03 -8.89
C HIS A 460 -4.45 27.10 -9.51
N ALA A 461 -4.92 28.04 -8.69
CA ALA A 461 -5.81 29.12 -9.17
C ALA A 461 -5.15 30.07 -10.18
N ASP A 462 -3.82 30.03 -10.29
CA ASP A 462 -3.03 30.72 -11.31
C ASP A 462 -2.89 29.92 -12.62
N GLY A 463 -3.36 28.67 -12.65
CA GLY A 463 -3.26 27.77 -13.79
C GLY A 463 -1.84 27.27 -14.08
N ARG A 464 -0.93 27.34 -13.11
CA ARG A 464 0.49 26.97 -13.25
C ARG A 464 0.85 25.68 -12.51
N ASP A 465 -0.02 24.68 -12.62
CA ASP A 465 0.32 23.30 -12.32
C ASP A 465 1.34 22.75 -13.33
N GLU A 466 1.88 21.57 -13.06
CA GLU A 466 2.81 20.91 -13.98
C GLU A 466 2.13 20.59 -15.32
N TYR A 467 2.83 20.90 -16.42
CA TYR A 467 2.20 20.92 -17.74
C TYR A 467 2.20 19.53 -18.41
N MET A 468 1.21 18.71 -18.04
CA MET A 468 0.97 17.36 -18.57
C MET A 468 -0.45 17.15 -19.15
N PRO A 469 -1.02 18.11 -19.89
CA PRO A 469 -2.47 18.16 -20.11
C PRO A 469 -3.07 16.97 -20.87
N VAL A 470 -2.35 16.33 -21.81
CA VAL A 470 -2.82 15.11 -22.50
C VAL A 470 -2.79 13.90 -21.57
N GLU A 471 -1.75 13.79 -20.73
CA GLU A 471 -1.58 12.73 -19.74
C GLU A 471 -2.75 12.76 -18.76
N GLU A 472 -2.97 13.91 -18.10
CA GLU A 472 -3.96 14.02 -17.03
C GLU A 472 -5.39 13.85 -17.52
N CYS A 473 -5.71 14.39 -18.70
CA CYS A 473 -7.03 14.18 -19.28
C CYS A 473 -7.27 12.72 -19.64
N GLY A 474 -6.26 12.04 -20.20
CA GLY A 474 -6.33 10.63 -20.52
C GLY A 474 -6.53 9.78 -19.25
N ASP A 475 -5.72 10.05 -18.24
CA ASP A 475 -5.69 9.31 -16.98
C ASP A 475 -6.98 9.43 -16.21
N MET A 476 -7.52 10.64 -16.06
CA MET A 476 -8.82 10.85 -15.42
C MET A 476 -9.93 10.10 -16.15
N LEU A 477 -10.01 10.19 -17.48
CA LEU A 477 -11.07 9.53 -18.26
C LEU A 477 -10.98 8.00 -18.20
N ILE A 478 -9.76 7.46 -18.23
CA ILE A 478 -9.50 6.02 -18.11
C ILE A 478 -9.89 5.54 -16.70
N MET A 479 -9.38 6.17 -15.65
CA MET A 479 -9.69 5.79 -14.27
C MET A 479 -11.19 5.95 -13.96
N GLY A 480 -11.82 7.01 -14.47
CA GLY A 480 -13.25 7.25 -14.32
C GLY A 480 -14.10 6.14 -14.94
N LEU A 481 -13.76 5.70 -16.16
CA LEU A 481 -14.46 4.56 -16.77
C LEU A 481 -14.15 3.23 -16.07
N ALA A 482 -12.91 3.01 -15.62
CA ALA A 482 -12.53 1.80 -14.90
C ALA A 482 -13.32 1.68 -13.57
N LEU A 483 -13.45 2.78 -12.83
CA LEU A 483 -14.26 2.85 -11.62
C LEU A 483 -15.75 2.57 -11.92
N VAL A 484 -16.29 3.16 -12.98
CA VAL A 484 -17.67 2.92 -13.43
C VAL A 484 -17.89 1.45 -13.79
N ASN A 485 -16.96 0.83 -14.52
CA ASN A 485 -17.04 -0.58 -14.87
C ASN A 485 -17.03 -1.47 -13.62
N SER A 486 -16.26 -1.10 -12.59
CA SER A 486 -16.21 -1.83 -11.31
C SER A 486 -17.54 -1.82 -10.54
N LEU A 487 -18.44 -0.87 -10.82
CA LEU A 487 -19.77 -0.80 -10.22
C LEU A 487 -20.78 -1.71 -10.93
N THR A 488 -20.57 -2.02 -12.22
CA THR A 488 -21.60 -2.57 -13.12
C THR A 488 -21.44 -4.07 -13.40
N TYR A 489 -21.28 -4.89 -12.36
CA TYR A 489 -21.18 -6.36 -12.46
C TYR A 489 -22.52 -7.05 -12.13
N ASN A 490 -22.74 -8.30 -12.62
CA ASN A 490 -24.04 -8.97 -12.43
C ASN A 490 -24.12 -9.82 -11.16
N ASN A 491 -23.00 -10.35 -10.70
CA ASN A 491 -22.90 -11.16 -9.49
C ASN A 491 -21.52 -10.98 -8.84
N ASP A 492 -21.39 -11.34 -7.56
CA ASP A 492 -20.17 -11.12 -6.78
C ASP A 492 -18.92 -11.79 -7.38
N ALA A 493 -19.07 -12.87 -8.15
CA ALA A 493 -17.93 -13.52 -8.79
C ALA A 493 -17.31 -12.62 -9.88
N GLU A 494 -18.15 -11.84 -10.57
CA GLU A 494 -17.78 -10.86 -11.60
C GLU A 494 -17.29 -9.52 -11.02
N ALA A 495 -17.34 -9.32 -9.70
CA ALA A 495 -16.88 -8.10 -9.08
C ALA A 495 -15.37 -7.90 -9.29
N GLN A 496 -14.98 -6.66 -9.58
CA GLN A 496 -13.59 -6.26 -9.79
C GLN A 496 -12.71 -6.52 -8.56
N SER A 497 -13.29 -6.42 -7.37
CA SER A 497 -12.70 -6.81 -6.09
C SER A 497 -13.64 -7.78 -5.37
N VAL A 498 -13.10 -8.91 -4.91
CA VAL A 498 -13.86 -9.86 -4.06
C VAL A 498 -14.18 -9.28 -2.69
N TRP A 499 -13.40 -8.31 -2.25
CA TRP A 499 -13.58 -7.67 -0.94
C TRP A 499 -14.71 -6.65 -0.98
N SER A 500 -14.90 -6.01 -2.12
CA SER A 500 -15.93 -5.00 -2.30
C SER A 500 -17.34 -5.60 -2.39
N SER A 501 -17.48 -6.91 -2.62
CA SER A 501 -18.76 -7.63 -2.55
C SER A 501 -19.08 -8.17 -1.15
N VAL A 502 -18.20 -8.01 -0.16
CA VAL A 502 -18.44 -8.43 1.22
C VAL A 502 -19.17 -7.32 1.98
N GLY A 503 -20.15 -7.70 2.80
CA GLY A 503 -20.90 -6.79 3.66
C GLY A 503 -22.41 -6.92 3.46
N ASN A 504 -23.16 -6.01 4.08
CA ASN A 504 -24.60 -5.95 3.86
C ASN A 504 -24.88 -5.28 2.51
N ASP A 505 -25.83 -5.84 1.75
CA ASP A 505 -26.36 -5.13 0.60
C ASP A 505 -27.22 -3.97 1.10
N ALA A 506 -26.74 -2.75 0.87
CA ALA A 506 -27.49 -1.56 1.21
C ALA A 506 -28.80 -1.51 0.41
N PRO A 507 -29.94 -1.15 1.03
CA PRO A 507 -31.19 -0.98 0.29
C PRO A 507 -30.99 0.02 -0.86
N GLN A 508 -31.65 -0.21 -2.01
CA GLN A 508 -31.68 0.74 -3.12
C GLN A 508 -32.03 2.13 -2.57
N ARG A 509 -31.07 3.06 -2.64
CA ARG A 509 -31.24 4.41 -2.10
C ARG A 509 -32.36 5.09 -2.90
N ALA A 510 -33.41 5.52 -2.21
CA ALA A 510 -34.60 6.07 -2.86
C ALA A 510 -34.24 7.26 -3.77
N THR A 511 -34.85 7.33 -4.95
CA THR A 511 -34.69 8.47 -5.86
C THR A 511 -35.01 9.78 -5.15
N GLY A 512 -34.05 10.72 -5.09
CA GLY A 512 -34.21 12.03 -4.48
C GLY A 512 -33.53 12.23 -3.11
N THR A 513 -32.69 11.29 -2.65
CA THR A 513 -31.82 11.52 -1.48
C THR A 513 -30.68 12.49 -1.82
N THR A 514 -30.30 13.33 -0.86
CA THR A 514 -29.19 14.30 -0.96
C THR A 514 -27.82 13.68 -0.65
N GLU A 515 -27.75 12.35 -0.57
CA GLU A 515 -26.59 11.63 -0.09
C GLU A 515 -25.61 11.32 -1.23
N LYS A 516 -24.31 11.49 -0.98
CA LYS A 516 -23.29 11.22 -1.99
C LYS A 516 -23.26 9.73 -2.39
N PRO A 517 -22.95 9.40 -3.67
CA PRO A 517 -22.98 8.02 -4.18
C PRO A 517 -22.15 7.01 -3.39
N PHE A 518 -21.05 7.45 -2.77
CA PHE A 518 -20.08 6.60 -2.09
C PHE A 518 -19.98 6.86 -0.57
N ALA A 519 -21.02 7.43 0.02
CA ALA A 519 -21.10 7.64 1.47
C ALA A 519 -21.03 6.31 2.25
N LEU A 520 -20.37 6.34 3.41
CA LEU A 520 -20.20 5.27 4.41
C LEU A 520 -21.21 5.39 5.57
N THR A 521 -22.45 5.82 5.31
CA THR A 521 -23.47 6.00 6.35
C THR A 521 -24.11 4.69 6.81
N SER A 522 -24.00 3.63 5.99
CA SER A 522 -24.59 2.32 6.24
C SER A 522 -23.50 1.28 6.46
N ILE A 523 -22.82 1.37 7.60
CA ILE A 523 -21.81 0.40 8.02
C ILE A 523 -22.50 -0.75 8.76
N GLY A 524 -22.18 -1.98 8.35
CA GLY A 524 -22.79 -3.20 8.85
C GLY A 524 -21.84 -4.10 9.62
N SER A 525 -22.23 -5.37 9.71
CA SER A 525 -21.42 -6.45 10.24
C SER A 525 -21.45 -7.65 9.29
N HIS A 526 -20.39 -8.45 9.30
CA HIS A 526 -20.29 -9.69 8.53
C HIS A 526 -19.52 -10.73 9.33
N ASN A 527 -20.05 -11.95 9.46
CA ASN A 527 -19.46 -13.02 10.27
C ASN A 527 -19.09 -12.57 11.70
N ASP A 528 -20.03 -11.90 12.38
CA ASP A 528 -19.87 -11.33 13.74
C ASP A 528 -18.75 -10.28 13.89
N ILE A 529 -18.23 -9.75 12.78
CA ILE A 529 -17.30 -8.63 12.77
C ILE A 529 -18.08 -7.36 12.44
N ASP A 530 -18.10 -6.41 13.38
CA ASP A 530 -18.70 -5.09 13.19
C ASP A 530 -17.80 -4.18 12.34
N TYR A 531 -18.38 -3.08 11.86
CA TYR A 531 -17.73 -2.06 11.05
C TYR A 531 -17.27 -2.53 9.68
N ILE A 532 -18.07 -3.39 9.06
CA ILE A 532 -17.86 -3.86 7.68
C ILE A 532 -18.61 -2.93 6.73
N ASP A 533 -17.90 -2.51 5.70
CA ASP A 533 -18.39 -1.68 4.62
C ASP A 533 -19.60 -2.33 3.91
N GLU A 534 -20.53 -1.53 3.36
CA GLU A 534 -21.58 -2.04 2.48
C GLU A 534 -20.99 -2.54 1.15
N THR A 535 -21.74 -3.38 0.43
CA THR A 535 -21.31 -3.85 -0.90
C THR A 535 -21.16 -2.72 -1.92
N TRP A 536 -20.14 -2.81 -2.75
CA TRP A 536 -19.81 -1.89 -3.83
C TRP A 536 -20.59 -2.23 -5.11
N GLY A 537 -21.47 -1.35 -5.57
CA GLY A 537 -22.16 -1.54 -6.86
C GLY A 537 -23.01 -2.80 -6.92
N GLY A 538 -23.02 -3.44 -8.10
CA GLY A 538 -23.77 -4.65 -8.41
C GLY A 538 -25.15 -4.38 -9.04
N GLY A 539 -25.46 -5.06 -10.13
CA GLY A 539 -26.76 -5.02 -10.81
C GLY A 539 -27.26 -3.61 -11.11
N THR A 540 -28.55 -3.35 -10.86
CA THR A 540 -29.18 -2.04 -11.08
C THR A 540 -28.64 -0.97 -10.12
N LYS A 541 -28.32 -1.33 -8.87
CA LYS A 541 -27.78 -0.42 -7.85
C LYS A 541 -26.48 0.21 -8.31
N GLY A 542 -25.56 -0.60 -8.84
CA GLY A 542 -24.28 -0.11 -9.36
C GLY A 542 -24.43 0.83 -10.56
N VAL A 543 -25.37 0.55 -11.47
CA VAL A 543 -25.68 1.45 -12.60
C VAL A 543 -26.20 2.81 -12.10
N GLU A 544 -27.13 2.81 -11.14
CA GLU A 544 -27.67 4.04 -10.56
C GLU A 544 -26.60 4.84 -9.80
N GLN A 545 -25.74 4.17 -9.03
CA GLN A 545 -24.59 4.79 -8.35
C GLN A 545 -23.63 5.44 -9.36
N ALA A 546 -23.29 4.74 -10.44
CA ALA A 546 -22.42 5.25 -11.48
C ALA A 546 -23.02 6.47 -12.19
N LYS A 547 -24.32 6.43 -12.52
CA LYS A 547 -25.02 7.60 -13.10
C LYS A 547 -25.03 8.78 -12.13
N ALA A 548 -25.34 8.55 -10.86
CA ALA A 548 -25.38 9.60 -9.85
C ALA A 548 -24.01 10.28 -9.64
N TRP A 549 -22.92 9.51 -9.69
CA TRP A 549 -21.56 10.04 -9.58
C TRP A 549 -21.15 10.89 -10.79
N LEU A 550 -21.45 10.41 -12.00
CA LEU A 550 -21.05 11.09 -13.23
C LEU A 550 -21.91 12.31 -13.57
N GLU A 551 -23.21 12.33 -13.25
CA GLU A 551 -24.14 13.37 -13.70
C GLU A 551 -23.67 14.78 -13.26
N GLY A 552 -23.21 14.92 -12.02
CA GLY A 552 -22.74 16.21 -11.47
C GLY A 552 -21.40 16.69 -12.06
N SER A 553 -20.63 15.80 -12.67
CA SER A 553 -19.30 16.07 -13.22
C SER A 553 -19.23 15.94 -14.75
N TYR A 554 -20.35 15.64 -15.44
CA TYR A 554 -20.39 15.32 -16.87
C TYR A 554 -19.70 16.35 -17.77
N GLU A 555 -19.98 17.64 -17.56
CA GLU A 555 -19.41 18.71 -18.38
C GLU A 555 -17.89 18.83 -18.21
N LEU A 556 -17.36 18.46 -17.04
CA LEU A 556 -15.92 18.45 -16.79
C LEU A 556 -15.24 17.32 -17.59
N TRP A 557 -15.79 16.10 -17.54
CA TRP A 557 -15.32 14.98 -18.38
C TRP A 557 -15.37 15.30 -19.87
N LYS A 558 -16.44 15.98 -20.31
CA LYS A 558 -16.61 16.42 -21.70
C LYS A 558 -15.59 17.49 -22.09
N GLN A 559 -15.29 18.43 -21.20
CA GLN A 559 -14.29 19.47 -21.41
C GLN A 559 -12.90 18.87 -21.62
N TRP A 560 -12.48 17.95 -20.75
CA TRP A 560 -11.19 17.23 -20.89
C TRP A 560 -11.13 16.43 -22.18
N THR A 561 -12.24 15.77 -22.56
CA THR A 561 -12.32 15.06 -23.84
C THR A 561 -12.20 16.01 -25.03
N GLY A 562 -12.78 17.21 -24.94
CA GLY A 562 -12.63 18.25 -25.95
C GLY A 562 -11.17 18.67 -26.15
N TYR A 563 -10.41 18.83 -25.06
CA TYR A 563 -8.97 19.07 -25.13
C TYR A 563 -8.23 17.91 -25.83
N LEU A 564 -8.53 16.66 -25.45
CA LEU A 564 -7.91 15.49 -26.11
C LEU A 564 -8.22 15.40 -27.61
N VAL A 565 -9.42 15.82 -28.04
CA VAL A 565 -9.74 15.87 -29.48
C VAL A 565 -8.85 16.87 -30.22
N GLU A 566 -8.43 17.97 -29.58
CA GLU A 566 -7.56 18.96 -30.19
C GLU A 566 -6.09 18.52 -30.16
N ASP A 567 -5.64 17.90 -29.05
CA ASP A 567 -4.21 17.78 -28.75
C ASP A 567 -3.67 16.33 -28.65
N ALA A 568 -4.51 15.29 -28.56
CA ALA A 568 -4.02 13.94 -28.28
C ALA A 568 -3.39 13.22 -29.48
N LEU A 569 -3.87 13.45 -30.71
CA LEU A 569 -3.37 12.69 -31.87
C LEU A 569 -1.93 13.07 -32.21
N GLU A 570 -1.56 14.33 -32.07
CA GLU A 570 -0.21 14.84 -32.31
C GLU A 570 0.19 15.73 -31.12
N PRO A 571 0.52 15.13 -29.95
CA PRO A 571 0.80 15.88 -28.74
C PRO A 571 1.87 16.93 -28.97
N HIS A 572 1.58 18.17 -28.58
CA HIS A 572 2.56 19.25 -28.55
C HIS A 572 3.65 18.97 -27.50
N ASN A 573 4.69 19.80 -27.49
CA ASN A 573 5.78 19.68 -26.51
C ASN A 573 5.25 19.89 -25.08
N GLN A 574 5.10 18.80 -24.34
CA GLN A 574 4.63 18.73 -22.96
C GLN A 574 5.39 17.64 -22.20
N LEU A 575 5.20 17.57 -20.88
CA LEU A 575 5.61 16.42 -20.07
C LEU A 575 4.56 15.31 -20.15
N CYS A 576 4.97 14.09 -19.83
CA CYS A 576 4.10 12.98 -19.45
C CYS A 576 4.61 12.42 -18.11
N THR A 577 3.98 11.38 -17.58
CA THR A 577 4.40 10.74 -16.30
C THR A 577 5.87 10.26 -16.25
N ASP A 578 6.52 10.12 -17.42
CA ASP A 578 7.96 9.88 -17.53
C ASP A 578 8.75 11.22 -17.53
N ASP A 579 8.38 12.13 -16.63
CA ASP A 579 8.84 13.52 -16.57
C ASP A 579 10.36 13.66 -16.38
N PHE A 580 10.95 12.72 -15.63
CA PHE A 580 12.39 12.55 -15.45
C PHE A 580 13.15 12.26 -16.75
N ALA A 581 12.45 11.83 -17.80
CA ALA A 581 13.01 11.64 -19.14
C ALA A 581 12.84 12.88 -20.06
N GLY A 582 12.21 13.94 -19.55
CA GLY A 582 12.09 15.26 -20.17
C GLY A 582 10.93 15.42 -21.16
N TRP A 583 10.73 16.68 -21.57
CA TRP A 583 9.69 17.11 -22.51
C TRP A 583 9.87 16.48 -23.89
N LEU A 584 8.77 16.00 -24.49
CA LEU A 584 8.83 15.34 -25.79
C LEU A 584 7.54 15.57 -26.60
N PRO A 585 7.60 16.23 -27.78
CA PRO A 585 6.45 16.31 -28.67
C PRO A 585 6.24 14.99 -29.42
N LEU A 586 5.03 14.78 -29.95
CA LEU A 586 4.67 13.65 -30.80
C LEU A 586 4.96 12.28 -30.17
N GLN A 587 4.93 12.20 -28.84
CA GLN A 587 5.22 10.99 -28.10
C GLN A 587 4.13 9.94 -28.35
N THR A 588 4.55 8.75 -28.79
CA THR A 588 3.64 7.72 -29.29
C THR A 588 2.74 7.15 -28.21
N ASN A 589 3.28 6.90 -27.01
CA ASN A 589 2.51 6.33 -25.90
C ASN A 589 1.51 7.35 -25.32
N LEU A 590 1.93 8.61 -25.13
CA LEU A 590 1.06 9.71 -24.69
C LEU A 590 -0.13 9.91 -25.64
N ALA A 591 0.12 9.91 -26.95
CA ALA A 591 -0.94 9.99 -27.95
C ALA A 591 -1.93 8.82 -27.84
N LEU A 592 -1.42 7.60 -27.62
CA LEU A 592 -2.27 6.42 -27.44
C LEU A 592 -3.16 6.54 -26.21
N LYS A 593 -2.60 6.97 -25.07
CA LYS A 593 -3.32 7.21 -23.81
C LYS A 593 -4.46 8.20 -23.99
N GLY A 594 -4.21 9.35 -24.63
CA GLY A 594 -5.26 10.33 -24.94
C GLY A 594 -6.35 9.77 -25.87
N ILE A 595 -5.99 8.96 -26.88
CA ILE A 595 -6.97 8.30 -27.78
C ILE A 595 -7.86 7.32 -27.02
N ILE A 596 -7.28 6.55 -26.08
CA ILE A 596 -8.04 5.66 -25.19
C ILE A 596 -8.96 6.48 -24.28
N GLY A 597 -8.52 7.63 -23.76
CA GLY A 597 -9.34 8.57 -22.99
C GLY A 597 -10.58 9.05 -23.77
N ILE A 598 -10.43 9.43 -25.04
CA ILE A 598 -11.56 9.80 -25.91
C ILE A 598 -12.54 8.63 -26.07
N LYS A 599 -12.01 7.42 -26.26
CA LYS A 599 -12.83 6.21 -26.33
C LYS A 599 -13.55 5.95 -24.99
N ALA A 600 -12.89 6.17 -23.85
CA ALA A 600 -13.47 6.02 -22.53
C ALA A 600 -14.65 6.97 -22.29
N PHE A 601 -14.50 8.25 -22.66
CA PHE A 601 -15.59 9.21 -22.58
C PHE A 601 -16.82 8.77 -23.41
N SER A 602 -16.62 8.14 -24.57
CA SER A 602 -17.74 7.66 -25.38
C SER A 602 -18.63 6.66 -24.63
N GLU A 603 -18.05 5.82 -23.76
CA GLU A 603 -18.80 4.85 -22.94
C GLU A 603 -19.41 5.49 -21.68
N LEU A 604 -18.76 6.51 -21.11
CA LEU A 604 -19.34 7.34 -20.04
C LEU A 604 -20.59 8.08 -20.54
N ALA A 605 -20.50 8.72 -21.71
CA ALA A 605 -21.62 9.40 -22.35
C ALA A 605 -22.77 8.44 -22.69
N LEU A 606 -22.46 7.22 -23.13
CA LEU A 606 -23.49 6.20 -23.39
C LEU A 606 -24.23 5.78 -22.12
N LEU A 607 -23.52 5.62 -20.99
CA LEU A 607 -24.13 5.28 -19.70
C LEU A 607 -25.11 6.36 -19.21
N LEU A 608 -24.80 7.63 -19.45
CA LEU A 608 -25.65 8.78 -19.09
C LEU A 608 -26.73 9.09 -20.15
N ASP A 609 -27.03 8.14 -21.04
CA ASP A 609 -28.05 8.29 -22.08
C ASP A 609 -27.82 9.53 -22.97
N ARG A 610 -26.54 9.81 -23.31
CA ARG A 610 -26.09 10.86 -24.25
C ARG A 610 -25.55 10.24 -25.56
N PRO A 611 -26.39 9.56 -26.36
CA PRO A 611 -25.93 8.78 -27.52
C PRO A 611 -25.29 9.62 -28.64
N GLY A 612 -25.60 10.92 -28.72
CA GLY A 612 -24.99 11.84 -29.68
C GLY A 612 -23.50 12.04 -29.41
N ASP A 613 -23.16 12.38 -28.16
CA ASP A 613 -21.78 12.55 -27.71
C ASP A 613 -21.04 11.21 -27.78
N ALA A 614 -21.67 10.11 -27.32
CA ALA A 614 -21.09 8.77 -27.41
C ALA A 614 -20.68 8.41 -28.84
N LYS A 615 -21.57 8.60 -29.81
CA LYS A 615 -21.29 8.33 -31.23
C LYS A 615 -20.19 9.23 -31.79
N HIS A 616 -20.20 10.51 -31.42
CA HIS A 616 -19.23 11.50 -31.89
C HIS A 616 -17.81 11.15 -31.47
N TYR A 617 -17.58 10.99 -30.16
CA TYR A 617 -16.25 10.71 -29.62
C TYR A 617 -15.74 9.31 -29.96
N LYS A 618 -16.64 8.31 -30.02
CA LYS A 618 -16.28 6.97 -30.54
C LYS A 618 -15.74 7.02 -31.98
N ASN A 619 -16.38 7.77 -32.86
CA ASN A 619 -15.92 7.90 -34.24
C ASN A 619 -14.56 8.61 -34.33
N ILE A 620 -14.33 9.63 -33.48
CA ILE A 620 -13.03 10.31 -33.43
C ILE A 620 -11.94 9.33 -32.97
N SER A 621 -12.15 8.60 -31.88
CA SER A 621 -11.16 7.66 -31.37
C SER A 621 -10.84 6.55 -32.38
N GLU A 622 -11.85 6.02 -33.10
CA GLU A 622 -11.68 5.02 -34.17
C GLU A 622 -10.92 5.56 -35.39
N VAL A 623 -11.03 6.84 -35.69
CA VAL A 623 -10.22 7.49 -36.74
C VAL A 623 -8.79 7.72 -36.24
N TYR A 624 -8.64 8.17 -34.99
CA TYR A 624 -7.34 8.50 -34.42
C TYR A 624 -6.48 7.26 -34.25
N ILE A 625 -7.02 6.13 -33.78
CA ILE A 625 -6.22 4.92 -33.60
C ILE A 625 -5.62 4.40 -34.93
N LYS A 626 -6.34 4.55 -36.04
CA LYS A 626 -5.84 4.19 -37.39
C LYS A 626 -4.71 5.11 -37.85
N LYS A 627 -4.80 6.41 -37.53
CA LYS A 627 -3.73 7.37 -37.83
C LYS A 627 -2.52 7.13 -36.92
N TRP A 628 -2.76 6.92 -35.64
CA TRP A 628 -1.76 6.59 -34.64
C TRP A 628 -0.95 5.35 -35.07
N GLU A 629 -1.60 4.29 -35.55
CA GLU A 629 -0.89 3.10 -36.05
C GLU A 629 0.07 3.45 -37.20
N ALA A 630 -0.37 4.31 -38.13
CA ALA A 630 0.47 4.74 -39.24
C ALA A 630 1.63 5.66 -38.81
N PHE A 631 1.45 6.46 -37.76
CA PHE A 631 2.43 7.43 -37.29
C PHE A 631 3.42 6.85 -36.28
N GLY A 632 2.92 6.04 -35.34
CA GLY A 632 3.66 5.53 -34.20
C GLY A 632 4.52 4.32 -34.49
N MET A 633 4.16 3.49 -35.49
CA MET A 633 4.91 2.25 -35.76
C MET A 633 6.21 2.49 -36.52
N SER A 634 7.20 1.63 -36.27
CA SER A 634 8.47 1.58 -37.00
C SER A 634 8.25 1.28 -38.49
N ARG A 635 9.23 1.60 -39.35
CA ARG A 635 9.10 1.45 -40.81
C ARG A 635 8.87 0.00 -41.25
N ASP A 636 9.46 -0.96 -40.54
CA ASP A 636 9.26 -2.40 -40.73
C ASP A 636 8.03 -2.93 -39.98
N GLY A 637 7.36 -2.09 -39.19
CA GLY A 637 6.17 -2.41 -38.42
C GLY A 637 6.42 -3.37 -37.25
N SER A 638 7.66 -3.53 -36.79
CA SER A 638 8.02 -4.47 -35.73
C SER A 638 7.73 -3.96 -34.31
N HIS A 639 7.76 -2.64 -34.09
CA HIS A 639 7.54 -2.02 -32.77
C HIS A 639 7.04 -0.58 -32.90
N ALA A 640 6.71 0.04 -31.77
CA ALA A 640 6.30 1.43 -31.72
C ALA A 640 7.53 2.30 -31.44
N LYS A 641 7.65 3.40 -32.18
CA LYS A 641 8.66 4.43 -31.95
C LYS A 641 8.34 5.20 -30.69
N LEU A 642 9.35 5.78 -30.05
CA LEU A 642 9.15 6.69 -28.93
C LEU A 642 8.38 7.95 -29.33
N ALA A 643 8.78 8.57 -30.44
CA ALA A 643 8.08 9.70 -31.05
C ALA A 643 7.85 9.47 -32.55
N TYR A 644 6.82 10.08 -33.12
CA TYR A 644 6.43 9.85 -34.52
C TYR A 644 7.52 10.19 -35.53
N ASP A 645 8.33 11.20 -35.26
CA ASP A 645 9.42 11.66 -36.13
C ASP A 645 10.78 11.01 -35.80
N TRP A 646 10.87 10.22 -34.73
CA TRP A 646 12.11 9.56 -34.32
C TRP A 646 12.18 8.11 -34.81
N TYR A 647 12.53 7.94 -36.09
CA TYR A 647 12.42 6.66 -36.81
C TYR A 647 13.25 5.47 -36.28
N GLY A 648 14.32 5.72 -35.52
CA GLY A 648 15.19 4.68 -34.95
C GLY A 648 14.94 4.40 -33.47
N SER A 649 13.93 5.03 -32.88
CA SER A 649 13.58 4.89 -31.48
C SER A 649 12.55 3.79 -31.26
N TRP A 650 12.37 3.40 -30.00
CA TRP A 650 11.30 2.51 -29.56
C TRP A 650 10.82 2.90 -28.16
N THR A 651 9.60 2.51 -27.78
CA THR A 651 9.03 2.73 -26.44
C THR A 651 8.22 1.52 -25.97
N THR A 652 8.22 1.28 -24.67
CA THR A 652 7.26 0.39 -24.01
C THR A 652 5.89 1.04 -24.04
N LEU A 653 4.88 0.33 -24.56
CA LEU A 653 3.49 0.81 -24.65
C LEU A 653 2.67 0.30 -23.46
N TYR A 654 2.94 0.81 -22.26
CA TYR A 654 2.18 0.45 -21.06
C TYR A 654 0.69 0.86 -21.16
N SER A 655 0.35 1.90 -21.94
CA SER A 655 -1.05 2.32 -22.14
C SER A 655 -1.93 1.30 -22.87
N LEU A 656 -1.36 0.24 -23.46
CA LEU A 656 -2.14 -0.91 -23.93
C LEU A 656 -2.89 -1.61 -22.78
N TYR A 657 -2.39 -1.52 -21.55
CA TYR A 657 -3.10 -1.99 -20.37
C TYR A 657 -4.46 -1.31 -20.20
N ALA A 658 -4.53 0.01 -20.40
CA ALA A 658 -5.77 0.78 -20.28
C ALA A 658 -6.84 0.32 -21.30
N ASP A 659 -6.45 0.05 -22.53
CA ASP A 659 -7.35 -0.50 -23.56
C ASP A 659 -7.93 -1.87 -23.14
N ALA A 660 -7.09 -2.75 -22.59
CA ALA A 660 -7.52 -4.06 -22.13
C ALA A 660 -8.40 -4.01 -20.87
N VAL A 661 -8.00 -3.26 -19.83
CA VAL A 661 -8.74 -3.20 -18.55
C VAL A 661 -10.10 -2.50 -18.69
N LEU A 662 -10.24 -1.60 -19.69
CA LEU A 662 -11.51 -0.96 -20.04
C LEU A 662 -12.40 -1.82 -20.95
N CYS A 663 -11.99 -3.05 -21.25
CA CYS A 663 -12.73 -4.00 -22.09
C CYS A 663 -12.84 -3.60 -23.56
N PHE A 664 -11.89 -2.80 -24.06
CA PHE A 664 -11.84 -2.42 -25.47
C PHE A 664 -11.12 -3.47 -26.33
N HIS A 665 -10.53 -4.49 -25.71
CA HIS A 665 -9.78 -5.56 -26.36
C HIS A 665 -10.34 -6.98 -26.05
N PRO A 666 -11.53 -7.34 -26.56
CA PRO A 666 -12.17 -8.63 -26.31
C PRO A 666 -11.31 -9.85 -26.65
N THR A 667 -10.33 -9.77 -27.55
CA THR A 667 -9.41 -10.90 -27.82
C THR A 667 -8.58 -11.29 -26.60
N ILE A 668 -8.23 -10.34 -25.73
CA ILE A 668 -7.49 -10.61 -24.49
C ILE A 668 -8.47 -10.94 -23.38
N THR A 669 -9.50 -10.10 -23.22
CA THR A 669 -10.41 -10.23 -22.07
C THR A 669 -11.33 -11.45 -22.19
N ASN A 670 -11.75 -11.87 -23.39
CA ASN A 670 -12.53 -13.11 -23.55
C ASN A 670 -11.66 -14.38 -23.64
N ALA A 671 -10.35 -14.28 -23.92
CA ALA A 671 -9.46 -15.45 -23.91
C ALA A 671 -9.14 -15.93 -22.49
N SER A 672 -9.30 -15.06 -21.49
CA SER A 672 -9.17 -15.37 -20.06
C SER A 672 -10.24 -16.36 -19.55
N SER A 673 -11.31 -16.60 -20.31
CA SER A 673 -12.35 -17.59 -20.01
C SER A 673 -12.04 -18.96 -20.64
N LEU A 674 -11.02 -19.68 -20.16
CA LEU A 674 -10.89 -21.10 -20.48
C LEU A 674 -11.84 -21.92 -19.56
N PRO A 675 -12.68 -22.81 -20.11
CA PRO A 675 -13.61 -23.58 -19.30
C PRO A 675 -12.88 -24.71 -18.56
N ILE A 676 -13.02 -24.75 -17.24
CA ILE A 676 -12.72 -25.95 -16.46
C ILE A 676 -13.80 -26.98 -16.79
N ALA A 677 -13.40 -28.13 -17.33
CA ALA A 677 -14.30 -29.24 -17.62
C ALA A 677 -15.03 -29.67 -16.33
N SER A 678 -16.34 -29.45 -16.28
CA SER A 678 -17.20 -29.87 -15.17
C SER A 678 -17.30 -31.39 -15.14
N VAL A 679 -16.72 -32.01 -14.11
CA VAL A 679 -16.91 -33.45 -13.80
C VAL A 679 -18.16 -33.61 -12.92
N PHE A 680 -19.33 -33.20 -13.41
CA PHE A 680 -20.61 -33.57 -12.82
C PHE A 680 -21.69 -33.67 -13.91
N PRO A 681 -22.52 -34.73 -13.93
CA PRO A 681 -23.54 -34.90 -14.97
C PRO A 681 -24.69 -33.89 -14.78
N PRO A 682 -25.35 -33.47 -15.88
CA PRO A 682 -26.28 -32.35 -15.85
C PRO A 682 -27.59 -32.77 -15.19
N THR A 683 -27.99 -32.05 -14.14
CA THR A 683 -29.39 -31.99 -13.74
C THR A 683 -30.06 -30.89 -14.55
N SER A 684 -31.06 -31.30 -15.32
CA SER A 684 -31.85 -30.47 -16.23
C SER A 684 -32.52 -29.29 -15.53
N ARG A 685 -31.99 -28.08 -15.75
CA ARG A 685 -32.78 -26.85 -15.83
C ARG A 685 -32.33 -26.11 -17.07
N GLU A 686 -33.29 -25.84 -17.96
CA GLU A 686 -33.09 -25.06 -19.17
C GLU A 686 -32.57 -23.67 -18.78
N GLU A 687 -31.27 -23.43 -18.98
CA GLU A 687 -30.69 -22.10 -18.97
C GLU A 687 -31.18 -21.36 -20.22
N GLN A 688 -32.11 -20.44 -19.98
CA GLN A 688 -32.57 -19.48 -20.96
C GLN A 688 -31.40 -18.54 -21.31
N GLN A 689 -30.97 -18.56 -22.57
CA GLN A 689 -29.97 -17.63 -23.09
C GLN A 689 -30.38 -16.18 -22.79
N SER A 690 -29.59 -15.48 -21.97
CA SER A 690 -29.80 -14.07 -21.68
C SER A 690 -29.41 -13.22 -22.91
N LEU A 691 -30.42 -12.91 -23.73
CA LEU A 691 -30.39 -11.84 -24.72
C LEU A 691 -30.94 -10.57 -24.06
N SER A 692 -30.12 -9.84 -23.32
CA SER A 692 -30.38 -8.44 -23.00
C SER A 692 -29.08 -7.67 -22.76
N SER A 693 -28.97 -6.52 -23.41
CA SER A 693 -27.96 -5.49 -23.14
C SER A 693 -28.16 -4.92 -21.74
N HIS A 694 -27.15 -5.00 -20.88
CA HIS A 694 -27.22 -4.52 -19.50
C HIS A 694 -26.69 -3.07 -19.42
N GLY A 695 -27.44 -2.17 -18.78
CA GLY A 695 -27.00 -0.79 -18.52
C GLY A 695 -27.00 0.18 -19.71
N GLY A 696 -27.61 -0.17 -20.85
CA GLY A 696 -27.63 0.70 -22.05
C GLY A 696 -26.33 0.68 -22.88
N ARG A 697 -25.30 -0.08 -22.45
CA ARG A 697 -24.05 -0.25 -23.20
C ARG A 697 -24.12 -1.48 -24.12
N SER A 698 -23.65 -1.33 -25.36
CA SER A 698 -23.51 -2.44 -26.31
C SER A 698 -22.24 -3.23 -26.03
N LEU A 699 -22.30 -4.56 -26.10
CA LEU A 699 -21.11 -5.41 -26.00
C LEU A 699 -20.07 -5.01 -27.06
N ILE A 700 -18.83 -4.80 -26.62
CA ILE A 700 -17.69 -4.56 -27.51
C ILE A 700 -17.25 -5.91 -28.08
N THR A 701 -17.38 -6.07 -29.39
CA THR A 701 -17.19 -7.36 -30.08
C THR A 701 -15.92 -7.40 -30.94
N HIS A 702 -15.22 -6.27 -31.07
CA HIS A 702 -14.02 -6.14 -31.88
C HIS A 702 -12.98 -5.34 -31.10
N ASP A 703 -11.71 -5.68 -31.28
CA ASP A 703 -10.60 -4.97 -30.66
C ASP A 703 -10.51 -3.53 -31.17
N PHE A 704 -10.47 -2.56 -30.25
CA PHE A 704 -10.29 -1.14 -30.57
C PHE A 704 -8.87 -0.89 -31.11
N ILE A 705 -7.86 -1.36 -30.39
CA ILE A 705 -6.47 -1.41 -30.87
C ILE A 705 -6.24 -2.76 -31.55
N PRO A 706 -5.70 -2.83 -32.77
CA PRO A 706 -5.49 -4.11 -33.44
C PRO A 706 -4.61 -5.06 -32.62
N HIS A 707 -5.04 -6.30 -32.40
CA HIS A 707 -4.27 -7.31 -31.65
C HIS A 707 -2.87 -7.60 -32.22
N SER A 708 -2.64 -7.29 -33.51
CA SER A 708 -1.30 -7.36 -34.10
C SER A 708 -0.30 -6.43 -33.42
N ILE A 709 -0.73 -5.29 -32.88
CA ILE A 709 0.11 -4.34 -32.14
C ILE A 709 0.60 -4.96 -30.83
N TYR A 710 -0.31 -5.55 -30.05
CA TYR A 710 0.04 -6.29 -28.82
C TYR A 710 1.08 -7.40 -29.08
N LYS A 711 0.89 -8.20 -30.13
CA LYS A 711 1.83 -9.27 -30.51
C LYS A 711 3.21 -8.72 -30.90
N LYS A 712 3.24 -7.65 -31.70
CA LYS A 712 4.48 -6.97 -32.13
C LYS A 712 5.24 -6.43 -30.93
N GLN A 713 4.57 -5.69 -30.05
CA GLN A 713 5.18 -5.16 -28.83
C GLN A 713 5.69 -6.26 -27.90
N SER A 714 4.87 -7.28 -27.62
CA SER A 714 5.31 -8.40 -26.78
C SER A 714 6.56 -9.09 -27.33
N SER A 715 6.66 -9.24 -28.66
CA SER A 715 7.85 -9.80 -29.30
C SER A 715 9.06 -8.86 -29.18
N TRP A 716 8.83 -7.55 -29.35
CA TRP A 716 9.85 -6.53 -29.19
C TRP A 716 10.42 -6.47 -27.77
N TYR A 717 9.56 -6.51 -26.74
CA TYR A 717 9.96 -6.48 -25.34
C TYR A 717 10.94 -7.60 -25.00
N SER A 718 10.68 -8.82 -25.45
CA SER A 718 11.61 -9.95 -25.26
C SER A 718 12.94 -9.74 -25.99
N ALA A 719 12.94 -9.07 -27.15
CA ALA A 719 14.15 -8.79 -27.91
C ALA A 719 15.06 -7.73 -27.28
N VAL A 720 14.49 -6.78 -26.52
CA VAL A 720 15.24 -5.66 -25.89
C VAL A 720 15.40 -5.82 -24.38
N MET A 721 14.97 -6.94 -23.82
CA MET A 721 14.99 -7.23 -22.40
C MET A 721 16.42 -7.22 -21.82
N GLN A 722 16.62 -6.52 -20.71
CA GLN A 722 17.91 -6.36 -20.02
C GLN A 722 17.96 -7.16 -18.72
N LYS A 723 19.14 -7.26 -18.08
CA LYS A 723 19.39 -8.12 -16.90
C LYS A 723 18.28 -8.08 -15.84
N PHE A 724 17.80 -6.88 -15.50
CA PHE A 724 16.85 -6.64 -14.42
C PHE A 724 15.45 -6.24 -14.87
N GLY A 725 15.22 -6.02 -16.17
CA GLY A 725 13.89 -5.64 -16.66
C GLY A 725 13.88 -5.18 -18.12
N LEU A 726 12.72 -4.72 -18.55
CA LEU A 726 12.44 -4.08 -19.83
C LEU A 726 12.67 -2.57 -19.67
N PRO A 727 13.63 -1.94 -20.38
CA PRO A 727 13.79 -0.49 -20.34
C PRO A 727 12.52 0.23 -20.83
N LEU A 728 12.30 1.46 -20.35
CA LEU A 728 11.12 2.24 -20.74
C LEU A 728 11.10 2.54 -22.24
N ASP A 729 12.22 2.97 -22.78
CA ASP A 729 12.37 3.33 -24.18
C ASP A 729 13.85 3.37 -24.60
N SER A 730 14.09 3.76 -25.84
CA SER A 730 15.43 3.82 -26.43
C SER A 730 16.37 4.92 -25.91
N ARG A 731 15.92 5.86 -25.06
CA ARG A 731 16.74 6.98 -24.55
C ARG A 731 17.75 6.50 -23.51
N HIS A 732 17.35 5.56 -22.65
CA HIS A 732 18.11 5.14 -21.48
C HIS A 732 17.94 3.63 -21.20
N LEU A 733 18.74 3.11 -20.26
CA LEU A 733 18.64 1.72 -19.80
C LEU A 733 17.92 1.59 -18.45
N TYR A 734 17.30 2.65 -17.94
CA TYR A 734 16.45 2.55 -16.76
C TYR A 734 15.03 2.11 -17.14
N THR A 735 14.29 1.66 -16.14
CA THR A 735 12.88 1.28 -16.27
C THR A 735 12.05 1.79 -15.11
N LYS A 736 10.73 1.67 -15.24
CA LYS A 736 9.74 1.81 -14.18
C LYS A 736 8.99 0.49 -13.99
N SER A 737 9.12 -0.18 -12.85
CA SER A 737 8.53 -1.51 -12.65
C SER A 737 7.01 -1.51 -12.75
N ASP A 738 6.32 -0.46 -12.31
CA ASP A 738 4.88 -0.28 -12.50
C ASP A 738 4.48 -0.34 -13.99
N TRP A 739 5.18 0.39 -14.85
CA TRP A 739 4.96 0.37 -16.31
C TRP A 739 5.36 -0.96 -16.95
N GLU A 740 6.41 -1.61 -16.47
CA GLU A 740 6.75 -2.96 -16.91
C GLU A 740 5.62 -3.95 -16.62
N PHE A 741 4.98 -3.85 -15.46
CA PHE A 741 3.86 -4.71 -15.08
C PHE A 741 2.60 -4.39 -15.88
N GLU A 742 2.30 -3.12 -16.17
CA GLU A 742 1.19 -2.80 -17.08
C GLU A 742 1.44 -3.38 -18.49
N ALA A 743 2.65 -3.21 -19.03
CA ALA A 743 3.03 -3.79 -20.31
C ALA A 743 2.98 -5.33 -20.29
N ALA A 744 3.46 -5.95 -19.22
CA ALA A 744 3.46 -7.40 -19.03
C ALA A 744 2.04 -7.99 -18.90
N ALA A 745 1.08 -7.21 -18.39
CA ALA A 745 -0.31 -7.65 -18.20
C ALA A 745 -0.96 -8.04 -19.51
N VAL A 746 -0.60 -7.35 -20.59
CA VAL A 746 -1.15 -7.54 -21.94
C VAL A 746 -0.18 -8.18 -22.93
N ALA A 747 1.03 -8.51 -22.48
CA ALA A 747 2.01 -9.26 -23.25
C ALA A 747 1.69 -10.77 -23.29
N SER A 748 2.40 -11.51 -24.14
CA SER A 748 2.34 -12.98 -24.13
C SER A 748 2.83 -13.55 -22.79
N GLU A 749 2.35 -14.73 -22.41
CA GLU A 749 2.75 -15.40 -21.16
C GLU A 749 4.26 -15.56 -21.02
N SER A 750 4.97 -15.85 -22.12
CA SER A 750 6.44 -15.96 -22.12
C SER A 750 7.13 -14.63 -21.81
N THR A 751 6.69 -13.54 -22.44
CA THR A 751 7.25 -12.20 -22.19
C THR A 751 6.91 -11.72 -20.77
N ARG A 752 5.67 -11.95 -20.31
CA ARG A 752 5.24 -11.63 -18.96
C ARG A 752 6.12 -12.34 -17.92
N LYS A 753 6.34 -13.64 -18.10
CA LYS A 753 7.22 -14.44 -17.23
C LYS A 753 8.65 -13.90 -17.22
N GLU A 754 9.17 -13.50 -18.38
CA GLU A 754 10.52 -12.93 -18.48
C GLU A 754 10.66 -11.62 -17.69
N ILE A 755 9.68 -10.71 -17.78
CA ILE A 755 9.64 -9.47 -16.98
C ILE A 755 9.59 -9.79 -15.48
N LEU A 756 8.64 -10.65 -15.08
CA LEU A 756 8.49 -11.10 -13.69
C LEU A 756 9.78 -11.65 -13.09
N ASP A 757 10.43 -12.57 -13.79
CA ASP A 757 11.64 -13.24 -13.31
C ASP A 757 12.83 -12.24 -13.20
N ARG A 758 12.87 -11.20 -14.04
CA ARG A 758 13.91 -10.17 -14.03
C ARG A 758 13.71 -9.12 -12.93
N VAL A 759 12.47 -8.69 -12.68
CA VAL A 759 12.15 -7.83 -11.52
C VAL A 759 12.41 -8.57 -10.21
N ALA A 760 12.03 -9.85 -10.13
CA ALA A 760 12.34 -10.69 -8.97
C ALA A 760 13.85 -10.84 -8.73
N ARG A 761 14.62 -10.96 -9.83
CA ARG A 761 16.08 -10.94 -9.77
C ARG A 761 16.61 -9.60 -9.26
N TRP A 762 16.07 -8.48 -9.73
CA TRP A 762 16.44 -7.15 -9.25
C TRP A 762 16.21 -7.04 -7.74
N ILE A 763 15.06 -7.44 -7.23
CA ILE A 763 14.74 -7.40 -5.78
C ILE A 763 15.76 -8.19 -4.95
N ASN A 764 16.25 -9.32 -5.47
CA ASN A 764 17.23 -10.16 -4.77
C ASN A 764 18.67 -9.65 -4.87
N GLU A 765 19.05 -9.00 -5.98
CA GLU A 765 20.44 -8.67 -6.30
C GLU A 765 20.77 -7.17 -6.19
N THR A 766 19.77 -6.28 -6.18
CA THR A 766 19.98 -4.83 -6.26
C THR A 766 20.88 -4.31 -5.13
N SER A 767 21.71 -3.33 -5.46
CA SER A 767 22.57 -2.60 -4.52
C SER A 767 21.85 -1.47 -3.78
N THR A 768 20.62 -1.12 -4.18
CA THR A 768 19.84 -0.06 -3.52
C THR A 768 19.37 -0.51 -2.14
N ASP A 769 19.53 0.34 -1.13
CA ASP A 769 19.01 0.11 0.23
C ASP A 769 17.93 1.14 0.58
N ARG A 770 16.85 1.13 -0.21
CA ARG A 770 15.64 1.94 -0.01
C ARG A 770 14.40 1.07 -0.23
N ALA A 771 13.24 1.54 0.24
CA ALA A 771 11.96 0.90 -0.03
C ALA A 771 11.77 0.67 -1.54
N LEU A 772 10.97 -0.34 -1.92
CA LEU A 772 10.84 -0.83 -3.29
C LEU A 772 10.67 0.33 -4.27
N THR A 773 11.67 0.52 -5.14
CA THR A 773 11.63 1.55 -6.16
C THR A 773 10.83 1.09 -7.36
N ASP A 774 10.12 2.04 -7.96
CA ASP A 774 9.63 1.93 -9.32
C ASP A 774 10.77 2.17 -10.34
N LEU A 775 11.63 3.17 -10.13
CA LEU A 775 12.65 3.59 -11.10
C LEU A 775 14.06 3.04 -10.76
N TYR A 776 14.64 2.26 -11.67
CA TYR A 776 15.99 1.68 -11.51
C TYR A 776 16.66 1.38 -12.86
N ASP A 777 17.99 1.27 -12.85
CA ASP A 777 18.77 0.83 -14.01
C ASP A 777 18.55 -0.67 -14.28
N THR A 778 18.22 -1.05 -15.51
CA THR A 778 17.96 -2.46 -15.86
C THR A 778 19.22 -3.31 -16.03
N GLU A 779 20.40 -2.71 -15.90
CA GLU A 779 21.71 -3.33 -16.10
C GLU A 779 22.63 -3.10 -14.90
N ARG A 780 23.89 -3.55 -15.00
CA ARG A 780 24.93 -3.38 -13.95
C ARG A 780 24.47 -3.96 -12.60
N ASP A 781 24.39 -3.14 -11.57
CA ASP A 781 24.01 -3.47 -10.19
C ASP A 781 22.57 -3.08 -9.84
N GLY A 782 21.79 -2.56 -10.79
CA GLY A 782 20.38 -2.23 -10.55
C GLY A 782 20.17 -0.98 -9.71
N GLY A 783 21.17 -0.09 -9.66
CA GLY A 783 21.12 1.15 -8.90
C GLY A 783 20.07 2.15 -9.41
N PHE A 784 20.00 3.30 -8.73
CA PHE A 784 19.18 4.41 -9.17
C PHE A 784 19.80 5.11 -10.39
N PRO A 785 18.98 5.57 -11.36
CA PRO A 785 19.40 6.59 -12.31
C PRO A 785 19.54 7.96 -11.59
N GLU A 786 19.63 9.07 -12.34
CA GLU A 786 19.80 10.41 -11.75
C GLU A 786 18.69 10.80 -10.76
N ALA A 787 17.46 10.35 -11.01
CA ALA A 787 16.32 10.49 -10.09
C ALA A 787 16.23 9.29 -9.13
N HIS A 788 16.01 9.58 -7.85
CA HIS A 788 15.86 8.56 -6.81
C HIS A 788 14.40 8.45 -6.38
N PHE A 789 13.71 7.45 -6.88
CA PHE A 789 12.33 7.15 -6.50
C PHE A 789 12.32 5.97 -5.53
N PHE A 790 11.59 6.06 -4.43
CA PHE A 790 11.44 4.95 -3.47
C PHE A 790 10.21 5.20 -2.61
N ALA A 791 9.63 4.13 -2.05
CA ALA A 791 8.42 4.21 -1.25
C ALA A 791 7.20 4.84 -1.97
N ARG A 792 7.24 5.00 -3.30
CA ARG A 792 6.16 5.61 -4.10
C ARG A 792 4.93 4.70 -4.18
N PRO A 793 3.71 5.26 -4.22
CA PRO A 793 2.49 4.47 -4.39
C PRO A 793 2.31 3.88 -5.80
N VAL A 794 3.09 4.33 -6.79
CA VAL A 794 3.00 3.88 -8.18
C VAL A 794 3.24 2.37 -8.34
N VAL A 795 3.93 1.73 -7.39
CA VAL A 795 4.07 0.26 -7.32
C VAL A 795 2.74 -0.49 -7.20
N GLY A 796 1.61 0.21 -7.03
CA GLY A 796 0.28 -0.34 -7.25
C GLY A 796 0.11 -0.94 -8.66
N GLY A 797 0.92 -0.52 -9.64
CA GLY A 797 0.94 -1.07 -11.00
C GLY A 797 1.32 -2.55 -11.03
N HIS A 798 2.01 -3.06 -10.00
CA HIS A 798 2.28 -4.50 -9.86
C HIS A 798 0.99 -5.33 -9.74
N PHE A 799 -0.16 -4.73 -9.42
CA PHE A 799 -1.47 -5.40 -9.39
C PHE A 799 -2.18 -5.44 -10.76
N ALA A 800 -1.53 -4.97 -11.84
CA ALA A 800 -2.12 -4.92 -13.18
C ALA A 800 -2.67 -6.27 -13.64
N PHE A 801 -1.98 -7.39 -13.37
CA PHE A 801 -2.43 -8.73 -13.79
C PHE A 801 -3.71 -9.11 -13.06
N LEU A 802 -3.72 -8.98 -11.73
CA LEU A 802 -4.85 -9.34 -10.88
C LEU A 802 -6.09 -8.53 -11.23
N THR A 803 -5.89 -7.24 -11.52
CA THR A 803 -6.95 -6.34 -11.93
C THR A 803 -7.51 -6.72 -13.30
N LEU A 804 -6.65 -6.96 -14.29
CA LEU A 804 -7.08 -7.34 -15.64
C LEU A 804 -7.78 -8.69 -15.67
N GLU A 805 -7.35 -9.66 -14.86
CA GLU A 805 -7.96 -10.98 -14.80
C GLU A 805 -9.40 -10.96 -14.28
N ARG A 806 -9.76 -9.97 -13.45
CA ARG A 806 -11.14 -9.77 -12.95
C ARG A 806 -11.95 -8.75 -13.76
N ALA A 807 -11.29 -7.98 -14.62
CA ALA A 807 -11.97 -7.00 -15.46
C ALA A 807 -12.95 -7.67 -16.43
N CYS A 808 -13.93 -6.89 -16.90
CA CYS A 808 -14.87 -7.29 -17.95
C CYS A 808 -15.80 -8.46 -17.59
N GLY A 809 -16.03 -8.70 -16.30
CA GLY A 809 -16.89 -9.80 -15.83
C GLY A 809 -16.21 -11.16 -15.83
N ASN A 810 -14.89 -11.21 -15.98
CA ASN A 810 -14.12 -12.45 -15.87
C ASN A 810 -13.92 -12.83 -14.40
N GLY A 811 -14.97 -13.30 -13.74
CA GLY A 811 -14.83 -13.92 -12.43
C GLY A 811 -14.16 -15.29 -12.53
N LYS A 812 -12.84 -15.40 -12.30
CA LYS A 812 -12.27 -16.72 -11.97
C LYS A 812 -12.86 -17.15 -10.62
N THR A 813 -13.66 -18.21 -10.63
CA THR A 813 -14.05 -18.90 -9.39
C THR A 813 -12.79 -19.52 -8.80
N THR A 814 -12.38 -19.02 -7.63
CA THR A 814 -11.32 -19.59 -6.81
C THR A 814 -11.59 -21.07 -6.61
N LYS A 815 -10.66 -21.95 -7.02
CA LYS A 815 -10.68 -23.35 -6.58
C LYS A 815 -10.62 -23.36 -5.05
N ASN A 816 -11.50 -24.12 -4.42
CA ASN A 816 -11.56 -24.25 -2.97
C ASN A 816 -10.20 -24.67 -2.39
N ALA A 817 -9.85 -24.14 -1.21
CA ALA A 817 -8.60 -24.40 -0.51
C ALA A 817 -8.30 -25.90 -0.26
N GLU A 818 -9.30 -26.77 -0.32
CA GLU A 818 -9.16 -28.22 -0.16
C GLU A 818 -8.43 -28.91 -1.35
N ASP A 819 -8.47 -28.33 -2.56
CA ASP A 819 -7.82 -28.93 -3.75
C ASP A 819 -6.31 -28.66 -3.82
N VAL A 820 -5.82 -27.62 -3.13
CA VAL A 820 -4.40 -27.24 -3.12
C VAL A 820 -3.58 -28.16 -2.20
N GLU A 821 -4.19 -28.70 -1.15
CA GLU A 821 -3.51 -29.61 -0.21
C GLU A 821 -3.11 -30.95 -0.85
N GLN A 822 -3.81 -31.38 -1.92
CA GLN A 822 -3.46 -32.59 -2.68
C GLN A 822 -2.32 -32.39 -3.68
N SER A 823 -2.14 -31.19 -4.23
CA SER A 823 -1.07 -30.89 -5.20
C SER A 823 0.32 -30.92 -4.55
N THR A 824 0.44 -30.48 -3.30
CA THR A 824 1.71 -30.45 -2.54
C THR A 824 2.20 -31.83 -2.09
N ARG A 825 1.39 -32.89 -2.21
CA ARG A 825 1.80 -34.27 -1.89
C ARG A 825 2.35 -35.07 -3.06
N LEU A 826 2.37 -34.51 -4.27
CA LEU A 826 2.83 -35.21 -5.48
C LEU A 826 4.18 -34.72 -6.03
N GLU A 827 4.83 -33.74 -5.39
CA GLU A 827 6.20 -33.30 -5.71
C GLU A 827 7.12 -33.27 -4.48
N LEU A 828 7.12 -34.35 -3.69
CA LEU A 828 8.17 -34.68 -2.72
C LEU A 828 8.67 -36.12 -2.94
#